data_AF-A0A1F6HIE8-F1
#
_entry.id   AF-A0A1F6HIE8-F1
#
_cell.length_a   1.000
_cell.length_b   1.000
_cell.length_c   1.000
_cell.angle_alpha   90.00
_cell.angle_beta   90.00
_cell.angle_gamma   90.00
#
_symmetry.space_group_name_H-M   'P 1'
#
loop_
_entity.id
_entity.type
_entity.pdbx_description
1 polymer ?
#
loop_
_entity_poly.entity_id
_entity_poly.type
_entity_poly.pdbx_seq_one_letter_code
_entity_poly.pdbx_strand_id
1 'polypeptide(L)'
;MNNRIVNILKYFLGWPISLIALFFVFKIIGEKSIAVLPQITNLNYISLSYGIFFLIIFFFIRAIVWNKLLENQGIKLSLKESSYMWGISELKRYTPGNIWSFIARTLSFSEKGIDKKIIGKSIIIEIELFIISSLIVSLLSLSFIFNSFLSLNNDIYIFLSYLITGVLSLLFIFKQKFSYYKNALFLSLYVLSFLSFGLGTYFTANSIFTLDPRQIVILSSFFVFSWLIGYLSFITPMGLGVREGVMTIGLSKILSLNISGIISIFSRLILIISELLFILFITIWNKKKSKLIDRIESIIKKYKYEFLMLLFVLFYFHYFTLASFARFDNFYTGRFDLGNMDQVVWNTINGRVFQLTDPNGTEIISRLAFHSDFLLALISPFYLIWSNPKMLLLIQTFVVAAGAIFVFLISKKVLKDKKVSLLFSFLYLIYSSLQYANLYDFHAVTLVPTFFLAAFYFLLKKRYILLTVFLLLAALTKEEIWLVVFLFGLYIFFKNLVLKNKKLIIYGGFLSLFSILIFYTLIWVTIPSVRGESHFALSYYSGFGESPTQIVKSIIFSPFKTISIILDKEKLEYLWQLFSPLGFVSIFSPIYLIFALPDLLINTLSNNKQLHQIYYQYTSAITPFVFISAIYGISFLRRRFSKIPLDFYFWYLLFTSLLAAYLIGPLPGSKNPNTNMFIKQLSNRDVINDFIKKIPKTYSVAATNNLGSHLSQREKIYTIPVGTQSADFVLFLLNDSFAQPSLSAQKEMAKNMENDLRYIKLFKNGDFVAFEKKR
;
A
#
# COMPACT_ATOMS: atom_id res chain seq x y z
N MET A 1 50.79 13.22 17.97
CA MET A 1 50.21 14.52 18.37
C MET A 1 50.06 14.51 19.87
N ASN A 2 50.65 15.49 20.57
CA ASN A 2 50.71 15.55 22.02
C ASN A 2 49.28 15.67 22.62
N ASN A 3 48.92 14.82 23.60
CA ASN A 3 47.56 14.75 24.18
C ASN A 3 47.06 16.10 24.74
N ARG A 4 47.97 17.00 25.12
CA ARG A 4 47.66 18.38 25.56
C ARG A 4 47.07 19.26 24.45
N ILE A 5 47.62 19.21 23.24
CA ILE A 5 47.15 20.03 22.11
C ILE A 5 45.75 19.57 21.67
N VAL A 6 45.49 18.26 21.70
CA VAL A 6 44.17 17.68 21.40
C VAL A 6 43.13 18.11 22.44
N ASN A 7 43.47 18.11 23.73
CA ASN A 7 42.57 18.56 24.80
C ASN A 7 42.28 20.08 24.78
N ILE A 8 43.28 20.90 24.43
CA ILE A 8 43.10 22.35 24.25
C ILE A 8 42.23 22.64 23.03
N LEU A 9 42.50 22.00 21.89
CA LEU A 9 41.64 22.08 20.70
C LEU A 9 40.21 21.58 20.99
N LYS A 10 40.04 20.56 21.83
CA LYS A 10 38.73 20.03 22.24
C LYS A 10 37.93 21.03 23.08
N TYR A 11 38.58 21.75 23.98
CA TYR A 11 37.93 22.76 24.81
C TYR A 11 37.57 24.03 24.01
N PHE A 12 38.48 24.49 23.16
CA PHE A 12 38.31 25.72 22.35
C PHE A 12 37.52 25.52 21.04
N LEU A 13 37.54 24.34 20.41
CA LEU A 13 36.79 24.05 19.16
C LEU A 13 35.57 23.15 19.40
N GLY A 14 35.43 22.51 20.55
CA GLY A 14 34.32 21.59 20.82
C GLY A 14 33.03 22.34 21.12
N TRP A 15 32.98 22.95 22.30
CA TRP A 15 31.80 23.64 22.83
C TRP A 15 31.50 24.96 22.12
N PRO A 16 32.49 25.83 21.82
CA PRO A 16 32.22 27.09 21.12
C PRO A 16 31.63 26.89 19.72
N ILE A 17 32.13 25.93 18.94
CA ILE A 17 31.60 25.63 17.60
C ILE A 17 30.18 25.06 17.68
N SER A 18 29.88 24.22 18.66
CA SER A 18 28.52 23.74 18.90
C SER A 18 27.56 24.86 19.30
N LEU A 19 28.01 25.83 20.12
CA LEU A 19 27.22 27.02 20.47
C LEU A 19 27.03 27.95 19.26
N ILE A 20 28.05 28.15 18.43
CA ILE A 20 27.95 28.91 17.18
C ILE A 20 26.97 28.22 16.22
N ALA A 21 27.06 26.89 16.07
CA ALA A 21 26.12 26.13 15.26
C ALA A 21 24.67 26.30 15.75
N LEU A 22 24.45 26.21 17.07
CA LEU A 22 23.13 26.44 17.67
C LEU A 22 22.65 27.88 17.48
N PHE A 23 23.52 28.88 17.65
CA PHE A 23 23.20 30.28 17.38
C PHE A 23 22.73 30.48 15.93
N PHE A 24 23.45 29.96 14.94
CA PHE A 24 23.05 30.04 13.54
C PHE A 24 21.75 29.29 13.26
N VAL A 25 21.53 28.14 13.89
CA VAL A 25 20.26 27.41 13.81
C VAL A 25 19.10 28.26 14.34
N PHE A 26 19.23 28.83 15.54
CA PHE A 26 18.19 29.67 16.14
C PHE A 26 17.97 30.97 15.37
N LYS A 27 19.03 31.58 14.83
CA LYS A 27 18.94 32.76 13.96
C LYS A 27 18.13 32.45 12.70
N ILE A 28 18.44 31.36 12.00
CA ILE A 28 17.70 30.91 10.81
C ILE A 28 16.24 30.65 11.15
N ILE A 29 15.95 30.02 12.29
CA ILE A 29 14.57 29.76 12.73
C ILE A 29 13.84 31.08 13.02
N GLY A 30 14.45 31.98 13.80
CA GLY A 30 13.85 33.26 14.17
C GLY A 30 13.51 34.10 12.94
N GLU A 31 14.48 34.38 12.08
CA GLU A 31 14.32 35.23 10.89
C GLU A 31 13.28 34.67 9.91
N LYS A 32 13.27 33.35 9.70
CA LYS A 32 12.41 32.72 8.71
C LYS A 32 11.01 32.35 9.23
N SER A 33 10.81 32.26 10.54
CA SER A 33 9.53 31.86 11.15
C SER A 33 8.39 32.84 10.90
N ILE A 34 8.70 34.15 10.85
CA ILE A 34 7.72 35.23 10.68
C ILE A 34 6.90 35.05 9.40
N ALA A 35 7.53 34.62 8.30
CA ALA A 35 6.88 34.41 7.02
C ALA A 35 5.96 33.16 6.97
N VAL A 36 6.13 32.21 7.89
CA VAL A 36 5.42 30.92 7.88
C VAL A 36 4.37 30.81 8.98
N LEU A 37 4.49 31.61 10.04
CA LEU A 37 3.56 31.65 11.19
C LEU A 37 2.07 31.62 10.81
N PRO A 38 1.59 32.40 9.83
CA PRO A 38 0.17 32.38 9.43
C PRO A 38 -0.33 31.06 8.87
N GLN A 39 0.57 30.21 8.35
CA GLN A 39 0.22 28.92 7.74
C GLN A 39 0.26 27.77 8.75
N ILE A 40 0.87 27.96 9.93
CA ILE A 40 1.02 26.91 10.95
C ILE A 40 -0.34 26.50 11.54
N THR A 41 -1.35 27.38 11.51
CA THR A 41 -2.67 27.10 12.07
C THR A 41 -3.48 26.06 11.28
N ASN A 42 -3.17 25.88 9.98
CA ASN A 42 -3.95 25.02 9.07
C ASN A 42 -3.15 23.80 8.57
N LEU A 43 -2.16 23.33 9.34
CA LEU A 43 -1.31 22.22 8.92
C LEU A 43 -2.06 20.88 8.87
N ASN A 44 -1.84 20.12 7.80
CA ASN A 44 -2.18 18.72 7.79
C ASN A 44 -1.16 17.93 8.63
N TYR A 45 -1.49 17.70 9.89
CA TYR A 45 -0.62 17.01 10.87
C TYR A 45 -0.22 15.60 10.45
N ILE A 46 -1.07 14.89 9.69
CA ILE A 46 -0.76 13.56 9.17
C ILE A 46 0.40 13.66 8.18
N SER A 47 0.30 14.57 7.20
CA SER A 47 1.37 14.81 6.23
C SER A 47 2.65 15.29 6.91
N LEU A 48 2.55 16.20 7.89
CA LEU A 48 3.71 16.67 8.63
C LEU A 48 4.42 15.54 9.40
N SER A 49 3.64 14.64 10.01
CA SER A 49 4.18 13.47 10.73
C SER A 49 4.97 12.55 9.80
N TYR A 50 4.49 12.33 8.57
CA TYR A 50 5.23 11.61 7.53
C TYR A 50 6.50 12.34 7.12
N GLY A 51 6.41 13.67 6.95
CA GLY A 51 7.56 14.52 6.67
C GLY A 51 8.69 14.31 7.67
N ILE A 52 8.38 14.46 8.96
CA ILE A 52 9.33 14.29 10.06
C ILE A 52 9.86 12.84 10.11
N PHE A 53 8.99 11.85 9.97
CA PHE A 53 9.37 10.43 10.00
C PHE A 53 10.40 10.07 8.92
N PHE A 54 10.14 10.43 7.67
CA PHE A 54 11.05 10.13 6.56
C PHE A 54 12.36 10.92 6.66
N LEU A 55 12.33 12.16 7.16
CA LEU A 55 13.54 12.95 7.40
C LEU A 55 14.40 12.36 8.54
N ILE A 56 13.79 11.81 9.59
CA ILE A 56 14.52 11.09 10.64
C ILE A 56 15.15 9.81 10.07
N ILE A 57 14.43 9.06 9.23
CA ILE A 57 14.97 7.87 8.55
C ILE A 57 16.20 8.23 7.69
N PHE A 58 16.16 9.35 6.97
CA PHE A 58 17.32 9.84 6.21
C PHE A 58 18.59 9.95 7.08
N PHE A 59 18.50 10.51 8.28
CA PHE A 59 19.66 10.60 9.17
C PHE A 59 20.10 9.24 9.72
N PHE A 60 19.16 8.36 10.09
CA PHE A 60 19.49 7.01 10.57
C PHE A 60 20.19 6.16 9.53
N ILE A 61 19.73 6.16 8.27
CA ILE A 61 20.35 5.36 7.22
C ILE A 61 21.79 5.81 6.99
N ARG A 62 22.06 7.11 6.96
CA ARG A 62 23.44 7.64 6.85
C ARG A 62 24.31 7.20 8.02
N ALA A 63 23.82 7.27 9.26
CA ALA A 63 24.54 6.80 10.44
C ALA A 63 24.84 5.29 10.40
N ILE A 64 23.90 4.48 9.89
CA ILE A 64 24.08 3.03 9.69
C ILE A 64 25.16 2.76 8.64
N VAL A 65 25.13 3.47 7.51
CA VAL A 65 26.15 3.29 6.47
C VAL A 65 27.53 3.68 7.00
N TRP A 66 27.64 4.78 7.74
CA TRP A 66 28.89 5.17 8.39
C TRP A 66 29.43 4.06 9.31
N ASN A 67 28.58 3.49 10.17
CA ASN A 67 28.97 2.38 11.04
C ASN A 67 29.48 1.16 10.23
N LYS A 68 28.79 0.81 9.14
CA LYS A 68 29.20 -0.30 8.27
C LYS A 68 30.49 -0.03 7.48
N LEU A 69 30.75 1.21 7.08
CA LEU A 69 32.02 1.59 6.44
C LEU A 69 33.21 1.37 7.37
N LEU A 70 33.04 1.69 8.66
CA LEU A 70 34.05 1.42 9.69
C LEU A 70 34.19 -0.08 9.98
N GLU A 71 33.09 -0.80 10.14
CA GLU A 71 33.08 -2.26 10.35
C GLU A 71 33.81 -3.00 9.23
N ASN A 72 33.61 -2.56 7.98
CA ASN A 72 34.26 -3.15 6.82
C ASN A 72 35.76 -2.88 6.72
N GLN A 73 36.27 -1.96 7.54
CA GLN A 73 37.69 -1.66 7.70
C GLN A 73 38.27 -2.24 9.01
N GLY A 74 37.56 -3.18 9.63
CA GLY A 74 38.00 -3.90 10.82
C GLY A 74 37.69 -3.20 12.15
N ILE A 75 37.01 -2.05 12.13
CA ILE A 75 36.68 -1.30 13.34
C ILE A 75 35.38 -1.82 13.95
N LYS A 76 35.47 -2.40 15.15
CA LYS A 76 34.31 -2.86 15.92
C LYS A 76 33.79 -1.73 16.81
N LEU A 77 32.85 -0.94 16.32
CA LEU A 77 32.15 0.08 17.10
C LEU A 77 30.65 -0.24 17.15
N SER A 78 30.03 -0.10 18.33
CA SER A 78 28.59 -0.31 18.44
C SER A 78 27.83 0.72 17.59
N LEU A 79 26.73 0.30 16.95
CA LEU A 79 25.89 1.20 16.14
C LEU A 79 25.40 2.41 16.96
N LYS A 80 25.13 2.20 18.24
CA LYS A 80 24.71 3.22 19.20
C LYS A 80 25.75 4.33 19.36
N GLU A 81 26.99 3.96 19.69
CA GLU A 81 28.09 4.92 19.84
C GLU A 81 28.43 5.59 18.51
N SER A 82 28.48 4.80 17.44
CA SER A 82 28.75 5.29 16.09
C SER A 82 27.73 6.34 15.66
N SER A 83 26.45 6.08 15.89
CA SER A 83 25.36 6.99 15.51
C SER A 83 25.45 8.28 16.32
N TYR A 84 25.65 8.19 17.64
CA TYR A 84 25.84 9.37 18.50
C TYR A 84 27.00 10.24 18.04
N MET A 85 28.18 9.66 17.84
CA MET A 85 29.38 10.39 17.43
C MET A 85 29.22 11.01 16.03
N TRP A 86 28.61 10.27 15.10
CA TRP A 86 28.31 10.76 13.76
C TRP A 86 27.33 11.94 13.78
N GLY A 87 26.22 11.82 14.53
CA GLY A 87 25.17 12.83 14.60
C GLY A 87 25.60 14.13 15.29
N ILE A 88 26.36 14.04 16.39
CA ILE A 88 26.93 15.24 17.03
C ILE A 88 27.96 15.94 16.12
N SER A 89 28.71 15.18 15.32
CA SER A 89 29.64 15.76 14.36
C SER A 89 28.92 16.45 13.20
N GLU A 90 27.81 15.89 12.72
CA GLU A 90 26.97 16.48 11.68
C GLU A 90 26.40 17.86 12.09
N LEU A 91 26.00 18.05 13.34
CA LEU A 91 25.48 19.33 13.84
C LEU A 91 26.46 20.50 13.59
N LYS A 92 27.76 20.24 13.57
CA LYS A 92 28.76 21.30 13.39
C LYS A 92 28.77 21.89 11.97
N ARG A 93 28.07 21.29 11.00
CA ARG A 93 27.95 21.84 9.65
C ARG A 93 27.14 23.14 9.55
N TYR A 94 26.41 23.51 10.60
CA TYR A 94 25.72 24.81 10.67
C TYR A 94 26.68 25.98 10.96
N THR A 95 27.93 25.68 11.33
CA THR A 95 28.97 26.71 11.34
C THR A 95 29.45 27.01 9.92
N PRO A 96 29.79 28.27 9.58
CA PRO A 96 30.24 28.61 8.23
C PRO A 96 31.40 27.73 7.74
N GLY A 97 31.14 26.98 6.66
CA GLY A 97 32.05 25.99 6.07
C GLY A 97 31.73 24.54 6.48
N ASN A 98 31.47 23.66 5.50
CA ASN A 98 31.16 22.25 5.76
C ASN A 98 32.34 21.47 6.40
N ILE A 99 33.56 22.02 6.38
CA ILE A 99 34.77 21.36 6.89
C ILE A 99 34.70 21.04 8.39
N TRP A 100 33.94 21.82 9.16
CA TRP A 100 33.82 21.66 10.60
C TRP A 100 33.17 20.34 11.01
N SER A 101 32.24 19.81 10.22
CA SER A 101 31.63 18.50 10.51
C SER A 101 32.61 17.36 10.29
N PHE A 102 33.46 17.44 9.26
CA PHE A 102 34.51 16.45 8.98
C PHE A 102 35.63 16.47 10.01
N ILE A 103 36.06 17.67 10.43
CA ILE A 103 37.03 17.84 11.52
C ILE A 103 36.45 17.27 12.82
N ALA A 104 35.20 17.60 13.15
CA ALA A 104 34.53 17.09 14.34
C ALA A 104 34.40 15.57 14.34
N ARG A 105 34.06 14.98 13.19
CA ARG A 105 34.00 13.52 13.00
C ARG A 105 35.37 12.89 13.21
N THR A 106 36.42 13.47 12.63
CA THR A 106 37.79 12.98 12.78
C THR A 106 38.25 13.02 14.24
N LEU A 107 38.03 14.15 14.93
CA LEU A 107 38.37 14.29 16.35
C LEU A 107 37.60 13.27 17.20
N SER A 108 36.27 13.23 17.07
CA SER A 108 35.38 12.35 17.84
C SER A 108 35.79 10.87 17.71
N PHE A 109 35.94 10.36 16.48
CA PHE A 109 36.30 8.95 16.27
C PHE A 109 37.75 8.64 16.65
N SER A 110 38.68 9.60 16.49
CA SER A 110 40.08 9.40 16.91
C SER A 110 40.24 9.28 18.43
N GLU A 111 39.36 9.89 19.23
CA GLU A 111 39.34 9.72 20.69
C GLU A 111 39.01 8.28 21.13
N LYS A 112 38.34 7.52 20.27
CA LYS A 112 38.07 6.09 20.48
C LYS A 112 39.21 5.19 19.98
N GLY A 113 40.37 5.77 19.65
CA GLY A 113 41.54 5.03 19.17
C GLY A 113 41.48 4.61 17.69
N ILE A 114 40.53 5.15 16.92
CA ILE A 114 40.41 4.83 15.49
C ILE A 114 41.42 5.67 14.70
N ASP A 115 42.19 5.02 13.83
CA ASP A 115 43.19 5.70 12.99
C ASP A 115 42.54 6.79 12.12
N LYS A 116 43.12 7.99 12.15
CA LYS A 116 42.70 9.14 11.32
C LYS A 116 42.71 8.83 9.83
N LYS A 117 43.60 7.96 9.34
CA LYS A 117 43.62 7.51 7.94
C LYS A 117 42.35 6.74 7.57
N ILE A 118 41.88 5.86 8.44
CA ILE A 118 40.64 5.09 8.25
C ILE A 118 39.43 6.04 8.25
N ILE A 119 39.41 6.99 9.18
CA ILE A 119 38.33 7.98 9.26
C ILE A 119 38.29 8.85 8.00
N GLY A 120 39.44 9.40 7.59
CA GLY A 120 39.55 10.24 6.39
C GLY A 120 39.13 9.51 5.11
N LYS A 121 39.58 8.26 4.93
CA LYS A 121 39.15 7.41 3.81
C LYS A 121 37.63 7.18 3.83
N SER A 122 37.06 6.93 5.01
CA SER A 122 35.62 6.71 5.16
C SER A 122 34.79 7.96 4.85
N ILE A 123 35.29 9.15 5.22
CA ILE A 123 34.67 10.44 4.87
C ILE A 123 34.64 10.62 3.35
N ILE A 124 35.73 10.32 2.65
CA ILE A 124 35.78 10.45 1.18
C ILE A 124 34.74 9.54 0.53
N ILE A 125 34.69 8.27 0.93
CA ILE A 125 33.71 7.30 0.39
C ILE A 125 32.27 7.75 0.72
N GLU A 126 32.04 8.29 1.92
CA GLU A 126 30.74 8.84 2.31
C GLU A 126 30.33 10.03 1.43
N ILE A 127 31.25 10.95 1.12
CA ILE A 127 31.00 12.08 0.21
C ILE A 127 30.69 11.60 -1.20
N GLU A 128 31.41 10.61 -1.71
CA GLU A 128 31.14 10.02 -3.03
C GLU A 128 29.75 9.36 -3.08
N LEU A 129 29.41 8.53 -2.08
CA LEU A 129 28.08 7.94 -1.94
C LEU A 129 27.00 9.01 -1.88
N PHE A 130 27.26 10.06 -1.09
CA PHE A 130 26.36 11.18 -0.92
C PHE A 130 26.04 11.83 -2.27
N ILE A 131 27.07 12.23 -3.03
CA ILE A 131 26.90 12.90 -4.32
C ILE A 131 26.25 11.97 -5.34
N ILE A 132 26.77 10.75 -5.52
CA ILE A 132 26.29 9.82 -6.55
C ILE A 132 24.84 9.41 -6.29
N SER A 133 24.48 9.10 -5.05
CA SER A 133 23.10 8.70 -4.74
C SER A 133 22.12 9.86 -4.86
N SER A 134 22.50 11.08 -4.44
CA SER A 134 21.65 12.25 -4.65
C SER A 134 21.45 12.54 -6.15
N LEU A 135 22.49 12.38 -6.97
CA LEU A 135 22.41 12.51 -8.42
C LEU A 135 21.47 11.46 -9.02
N ILE A 136 21.64 10.17 -8.67
CA ILE A 136 20.77 9.08 -9.12
C ILE A 136 19.29 9.39 -8.85
N VAL A 137 18.96 9.80 -7.63
CA VAL A 137 17.57 10.12 -7.27
C VAL A 137 17.08 11.37 -8.00
N SER A 138 17.95 12.37 -8.18
CA SER A 138 17.63 13.62 -8.89
C SER A 138 17.31 13.40 -10.38
N LEU A 139 17.91 12.38 -11.01
CA LEU A 139 17.68 12.09 -12.44
C LEU A 139 16.20 11.83 -12.74
N LEU A 140 15.44 11.27 -11.81
CA LEU A 140 13.99 11.05 -11.97
C LEU A 140 13.18 12.36 -12.08
N SER A 141 13.78 13.51 -11.79
CA SER A 141 13.19 14.84 -11.98
C SER A 141 13.70 15.57 -13.23
N LEU A 142 14.48 14.91 -14.09
CA LEU A 142 15.07 15.51 -15.29
C LEU A 142 14.03 16.20 -16.18
N SER A 143 12.90 15.53 -16.44
CA SER A 143 11.81 16.11 -17.23
C SER A 143 11.26 17.38 -16.58
N PHE A 144 11.06 17.39 -15.26
CA PHE A 144 10.58 18.57 -14.55
C PHE A 144 11.57 19.75 -14.59
N ILE A 145 12.87 19.46 -14.54
CA ILE A 145 13.92 20.48 -14.58
C ILE A 145 14.04 21.06 -16.00
N PHE A 146 14.19 20.20 -17.01
CA PHE A 146 14.67 20.57 -18.35
C PHE A 146 13.60 20.67 -19.43
N ASN A 147 12.36 20.22 -19.22
CA ASN A 147 11.33 20.29 -20.26
C ASN A 147 11.01 21.74 -20.71
N SER A 148 11.35 22.74 -19.89
CA SER A 148 11.27 24.16 -20.27
C SER A 148 12.40 24.64 -21.19
N PHE A 149 13.49 23.86 -21.33
CA PHE A 149 14.69 24.21 -22.10
C PHE A 149 14.90 23.30 -23.30
N LEU A 150 14.53 22.02 -23.18
CA LEU A 150 14.66 21.00 -24.21
C LEU A 150 13.29 20.33 -24.35
N SER A 151 12.60 20.53 -25.48
CA SER A 151 11.29 19.93 -25.75
C SER A 151 11.43 18.46 -26.20
N LEU A 152 12.02 17.60 -25.36
CA LEU A 152 12.15 16.17 -25.63
C LEU A 152 10.91 15.41 -25.15
N ASN A 153 10.62 14.26 -25.78
CA ASN A 153 9.60 13.34 -25.27
C ASN A 153 10.01 12.83 -23.86
N ASN A 154 9.05 12.74 -22.93
CA ASN A 154 9.24 12.20 -21.58
C ASN A 154 9.91 10.83 -21.57
N ASP A 155 9.63 9.98 -22.56
CA ASP A 155 10.27 8.66 -22.69
C ASP A 155 11.79 8.76 -22.84
N ILE A 156 12.29 9.80 -23.51
CA ILE A 156 13.74 10.05 -23.69
C ILE A 156 14.36 10.45 -22.36
N TYR A 157 13.71 11.31 -21.58
CA TYR A 157 14.18 11.66 -20.23
C TYR A 157 14.24 10.44 -19.32
N ILE A 158 13.23 9.59 -19.38
CA ILE A 158 13.19 8.33 -18.62
C ILE A 158 14.36 7.42 -19.05
N PHE A 159 14.56 7.23 -20.36
CA PHE A 159 15.67 6.42 -20.88
C PHE A 159 17.04 6.96 -20.43
N LEU A 160 17.29 8.26 -20.57
CA LEU A 160 18.53 8.90 -20.13
C LEU A 160 18.73 8.76 -18.61
N SER A 161 17.66 8.91 -17.83
CA SER A 161 17.71 8.72 -16.37
C SER A 161 18.18 7.31 -16.00
N TYR A 162 17.63 6.29 -16.66
CA TYR A 162 18.05 4.90 -16.44
C TYR A 162 19.47 4.63 -16.91
N LEU A 163 19.85 5.11 -18.09
CA LEU A 163 21.19 4.94 -18.64
C LEU A 163 22.24 5.54 -17.72
N ILE A 164 22.07 6.81 -17.33
CA ILE A 164 23.00 7.53 -16.45
C ILE A 164 23.03 6.86 -15.06
N THR A 165 21.87 6.45 -14.52
CA THR A 165 21.81 5.73 -13.25
C THR A 165 22.61 4.42 -13.30
N GLY A 166 22.45 3.65 -14.38
CA GLY A 166 23.19 2.42 -14.60
C GLY A 166 24.70 2.66 -14.65
N VAL A 167 25.14 3.63 -15.45
CA VAL A 167 26.56 4.00 -15.59
C VAL A 167 27.15 4.47 -14.26
N LEU A 168 26.51 5.41 -13.58
CA LEU A 168 26.98 5.93 -12.28
C LEU A 168 27.08 4.83 -11.22
N SER A 169 26.10 3.93 -11.19
CA SER A 169 26.08 2.80 -10.26
C SER A 169 27.24 1.84 -10.53
N LEU A 170 27.47 1.48 -11.80
CA LEU A 170 28.58 0.60 -12.17
C LEU A 170 29.93 1.26 -11.85
N LEU A 171 30.12 2.53 -12.22
CA LEU A 171 31.35 3.27 -11.93
C LEU A 171 31.67 3.26 -10.43
N PHE A 172 30.69 3.50 -9.57
CA PHE A 172 30.91 3.43 -8.12
C PHE A 172 31.22 2.00 -7.66
N ILE A 173 30.44 1.02 -8.10
CA ILE A 173 30.55 -0.38 -7.67
C ILE A 173 31.93 -0.97 -8.01
N PHE A 174 32.48 -0.64 -9.18
CA PHE A 174 33.78 -1.14 -9.64
C PHE A 174 34.97 -0.30 -9.17
N LYS A 175 34.79 1.00 -8.87
CA LYS A 175 35.88 1.87 -8.38
C LYS A 175 36.32 1.54 -6.96
N GLN A 176 35.39 1.18 -6.08
CA GLN A 176 35.70 1.00 -4.66
C GLN A 176 36.39 -0.33 -4.37
N LYS A 177 37.42 -0.30 -3.51
CA LYS A 177 38.24 -1.47 -3.14
C LYS A 177 37.52 -2.51 -2.26
N PHE A 178 36.23 -2.35 -1.96
CA PHE A 178 35.44 -3.37 -1.28
C PHE A 178 34.83 -4.36 -2.28
N SER A 179 34.21 -5.44 -1.79
CA SER A 179 33.50 -6.36 -2.67
C SER A 179 32.33 -5.67 -3.37
N TYR A 180 32.06 -6.05 -4.62
CA TYR A 180 30.99 -5.47 -5.44
C TYR A 180 29.62 -5.47 -4.73
N TYR A 181 29.32 -6.55 -4.01
CA TYR A 181 28.11 -6.66 -3.19
C TYR A 181 28.03 -5.57 -2.10
N LYS A 182 29.13 -5.31 -1.39
CA LYS A 182 29.16 -4.29 -0.33
C LYS A 182 29.05 -2.89 -0.92
N ASN A 183 29.70 -2.63 -2.05
CA ASN A 183 29.57 -1.35 -2.75
C ASN A 183 28.12 -1.09 -3.19
N ALA A 184 27.46 -2.10 -3.79
CA ALA A 184 26.06 -2.03 -4.17
C ALA A 184 25.14 -1.84 -2.95
N LEU A 185 25.44 -2.49 -1.82
CA LEU A 185 24.70 -2.30 -0.57
C LEU A 185 24.84 -0.87 -0.03
N PHE A 186 26.04 -0.29 -0.02
CA PHE A 186 26.23 1.08 0.45
C PHE A 186 25.54 2.10 -0.46
N LEU A 187 25.65 1.91 -1.78
CA LEU A 187 24.98 2.77 -2.76
C LEU A 187 23.46 2.69 -2.61
N SER A 188 22.88 1.48 -2.53
CA SER A 188 21.43 1.30 -2.36
C SER A 188 20.90 1.89 -1.05
N LEU A 189 21.65 1.78 0.06
CA LEU A 189 21.29 2.43 1.31
C LEU A 189 21.31 3.95 1.19
N TYR A 190 22.31 4.53 0.52
CA TYR A 190 22.35 5.98 0.31
C TYR A 190 21.26 6.47 -0.65
N VAL A 191 20.95 5.72 -1.71
CA VAL A 191 19.78 6.00 -2.58
C VAL A 191 18.48 5.98 -1.76
N LEU A 192 18.29 4.96 -0.90
CA LEU A 192 17.13 4.89 -0.01
C LEU A 192 17.09 6.06 0.98
N SER A 193 18.25 6.50 1.47
CA SER A 193 18.37 7.69 2.29
C SER A 193 17.84 8.93 1.56
N PHE A 194 18.27 9.17 0.32
CA PHE A 194 17.79 10.32 -0.45
C PHE A 194 16.33 10.21 -0.88
N LEU A 195 15.83 9.02 -1.19
CA LEU A 195 14.40 8.80 -1.39
C LEU A 195 13.61 9.18 -0.14
N SER A 196 14.11 8.83 1.05
CA SER A 196 13.51 9.23 2.33
C SER A 196 13.59 10.75 2.53
N PHE A 197 14.70 11.39 2.19
CA PHE A 197 14.81 12.86 2.24
C PHE A 197 13.82 13.55 1.28
N GLY A 198 13.71 13.06 0.04
CA GLY A 198 12.79 13.57 -0.97
C GLY A 198 11.32 13.44 -0.52
N LEU A 199 10.92 12.24 -0.09
CA LEU A 199 9.58 11.98 0.45
C LEU A 199 9.29 12.82 1.69
N GLY A 200 10.25 12.92 2.62
CA GLY A 200 10.11 13.73 3.81
C GLY A 200 9.91 15.21 3.49
N THR A 201 10.62 15.72 2.49
CA THR A 201 10.44 17.09 1.99
C THR A 201 9.08 17.27 1.29
N TYR A 202 8.65 16.30 0.48
CA TYR A 202 7.35 16.30 -0.18
C TYR A 202 6.19 16.32 0.81
N PHE A 203 6.18 15.43 1.80
CA PHE A 203 5.13 15.38 2.81
C PHE A 203 5.12 16.63 3.71
N THR A 204 6.30 17.22 3.95
CA THR A 204 6.41 18.51 4.62
C THR A 204 5.75 19.62 3.80
N ALA A 205 6.03 19.69 2.49
CA ALA A 205 5.38 20.65 1.60
C ALA A 205 3.86 20.43 1.53
N ASN A 206 3.44 19.16 1.39
CA ASN A 206 2.04 18.73 1.37
C ASN A 206 1.26 19.11 2.64
N SER A 207 1.96 19.27 3.77
CA SER A 207 1.34 19.63 5.04
C SER A 207 0.86 21.07 5.10
N ILE A 208 1.48 21.98 4.33
CA ILE A 208 1.03 23.37 4.19
C ILE A 208 0.06 23.48 3.01
N PHE A 209 0.49 23.01 1.85
CA PHE A 209 -0.28 23.11 0.61
C PHE A 209 -0.42 21.73 0.01
N THR A 210 -1.65 21.28 -0.20
CA THR A 210 -1.91 19.97 -0.80
C THR A 210 -1.31 19.91 -2.19
N LEU A 211 -0.29 19.05 -2.35
CA LEU A 211 0.39 18.79 -3.61
C LEU A 211 -0.29 17.62 -4.32
N ASP A 212 -0.16 17.58 -5.65
CA ASP A 212 -0.64 16.45 -6.43
C ASP A 212 0.17 15.17 -6.10
N PRO A 213 -0.45 14.10 -5.56
CA PRO A 213 0.19 12.81 -5.28
C PRO A 213 0.76 12.13 -6.53
N ARG A 214 0.26 12.43 -7.73
CA ARG A 214 0.83 11.91 -8.98
C ARG A 214 2.25 12.41 -9.21
N GLN A 215 2.58 13.57 -8.66
CA GLN A 215 3.90 14.19 -8.77
C GLN A 215 4.85 13.78 -7.63
N ILE A 216 4.45 12.86 -6.74
CA ILE A 216 5.26 12.50 -5.56
C ILE A 216 6.68 12.07 -5.91
N VAL A 217 6.85 11.26 -6.95
CA VAL A 217 8.17 10.79 -7.40
C VAL A 217 8.98 11.95 -7.95
N ILE A 218 8.40 12.72 -8.88
CA ILE A 218 9.06 13.83 -9.57
C ILE A 218 9.48 14.91 -8.56
N LEU A 219 8.57 15.34 -7.68
CA LEU A 219 8.83 16.38 -6.70
C LEU A 219 9.79 15.93 -5.60
N SER A 220 9.65 14.69 -5.10
CA SER A 220 10.62 14.14 -4.13
C SER A 220 12.04 14.12 -4.71
N SER A 221 12.18 13.70 -5.96
CA SER A 221 13.45 13.71 -6.69
C SER A 221 13.95 15.13 -6.97
N PHE A 222 13.06 16.06 -7.29
CA PHE A 222 13.41 17.47 -7.48
C PHE A 222 13.91 18.12 -6.18
N PHE A 223 13.33 17.78 -5.03
CA PHE A 223 13.83 18.27 -3.74
C PHE A 223 15.23 17.74 -3.43
N VAL A 224 15.54 16.50 -3.82
CA VAL A 224 16.91 15.95 -3.76
C VAL A 224 17.84 16.73 -4.68
N PHE A 225 17.39 17.09 -5.89
CA PHE A 225 18.16 17.92 -6.81
C PHE A 225 18.48 19.30 -6.24
N SER A 226 17.48 20.00 -5.71
CA SER A 226 17.67 21.28 -5.00
C SER A 226 18.68 21.16 -3.86
N TRP A 227 18.64 20.06 -3.10
CA TRP A 227 19.60 19.78 -2.05
C TRP A 227 21.02 19.60 -2.62
N LEU A 228 21.18 18.81 -3.69
CA LEU A 228 22.47 18.56 -4.35
C LEU A 228 23.10 19.87 -4.84
N ILE A 229 22.33 20.75 -5.49
CA ILE A 229 22.83 22.06 -5.93
C ILE A 229 23.26 22.92 -4.74
N GLY A 230 22.45 22.95 -3.67
CA GLY A 230 22.83 23.63 -2.44
C GLY A 230 24.13 23.10 -1.84
N TYR A 231 24.35 21.78 -1.86
CA TYR A 231 25.56 21.16 -1.32
C TYR A 231 26.82 21.43 -2.15
N LEU A 232 26.69 21.51 -3.47
CA LEU A 232 27.78 21.86 -4.38
C LEU A 232 28.09 23.37 -4.38
N SER A 233 27.22 24.20 -3.80
CA SER A 233 27.50 25.62 -3.60
C SER A 233 28.56 25.82 -2.51
N PHE A 234 29.83 25.86 -2.91
CA PHE A 234 30.96 26.08 -2.00
C PHE A 234 30.97 27.49 -1.37
N ILE A 235 30.25 28.45 -1.96
CA ILE A 235 30.26 29.86 -1.56
C ILE A 235 29.33 30.11 -0.36
N THR A 236 28.26 29.31 -0.20
CA THR A 236 27.23 29.56 0.82
C THR A 236 27.27 28.49 1.93
N PRO A 237 27.20 28.87 3.22
CA PRO A 237 27.15 27.91 4.32
C PRO A 237 25.98 26.92 4.16
N MET A 238 26.27 25.64 3.92
CA MET A 238 25.26 24.59 3.70
C MET A 238 24.26 24.91 2.56
N GLY A 239 24.68 25.66 1.53
CA GLY A 239 23.81 26.02 0.41
C GLY A 239 22.76 27.08 0.75
N LEU A 240 22.96 27.86 1.82
CA LEU A 240 22.00 28.85 2.31
C LEU A 240 21.56 29.79 1.18
N GLY A 241 20.26 29.83 0.91
CA GLY A 241 19.69 30.66 -0.15
C GLY A 241 19.70 30.00 -1.52
N VAL A 242 20.75 29.23 -1.86
CA VAL A 242 20.83 28.51 -3.15
C VAL A 242 19.82 27.38 -3.20
N ARG A 243 19.79 26.52 -2.17
CA ARG A 243 18.80 25.42 -2.11
C ARG A 243 17.39 25.99 -2.16
N GLU A 244 17.12 26.99 -1.34
CA GLU A 244 15.80 27.60 -1.27
C GLU A 244 15.39 28.29 -2.56
N GLY A 245 16.31 28.97 -3.22
CA GLY A 245 16.11 29.59 -4.53
C GLY A 245 15.76 28.53 -5.58
N VAL A 246 16.54 27.45 -5.70
CA VAL A 246 16.26 26.36 -6.65
C VAL A 246 14.88 25.74 -6.38
N MET A 247 14.57 25.46 -5.10
CA MET A 247 13.28 24.87 -4.73
C MET A 247 12.10 25.81 -5.06
N THR A 248 12.27 27.11 -4.81
CA THR A 248 11.27 28.14 -5.10
C THR A 248 11.03 28.27 -6.60
N ILE A 249 12.10 28.38 -7.40
CA ILE A 249 12.02 28.48 -8.87
C ILE A 249 11.40 27.22 -9.49
N GLY A 250 11.73 26.03 -8.98
CA GLY A 250 11.12 24.80 -9.47
C GLY A 250 9.65 24.71 -9.13
N LEU A 251 9.28 24.95 -7.87
CA LEU A 251 7.89 24.91 -7.43
C LEU A 251 7.03 26.01 -8.07
N SER A 252 7.62 27.15 -8.47
CA SER A 252 6.88 28.20 -9.15
C SER A 252 6.39 27.81 -10.55
N LYS A 253 6.84 26.67 -11.09
CA LYS A 253 6.27 26.05 -12.30
C LYS A 253 4.86 25.49 -12.07
N ILE A 254 4.48 25.23 -10.81
CA ILE A 254 3.22 24.59 -10.42
C ILE A 254 2.40 25.48 -9.47
N LEU A 255 3.06 26.24 -8.60
CA LEU A 255 2.46 27.06 -7.56
C LEU A 255 2.82 28.53 -7.75
N SER A 256 2.17 29.44 -7.03
CA SER A 256 2.56 30.85 -7.03
C SER A 256 3.91 31.05 -6.33
N LEU A 257 4.67 32.06 -6.76
CA LEU A 257 6.02 32.34 -6.25
C LEU A 257 6.04 32.52 -4.72
N ASN A 258 5.02 33.16 -4.16
CA ASN A 258 4.87 33.34 -2.71
C ASN A 258 4.73 31.99 -1.99
N ILE A 259 3.82 31.14 -2.46
CA ILE A 259 3.60 29.80 -1.90
C ILE A 259 4.87 28.95 -2.01
N SER A 260 5.55 28.99 -3.15
CA SER A 260 6.80 28.25 -3.37
C SER A 260 7.91 28.67 -2.40
N GLY A 261 8.05 29.97 -2.14
CA GLY A 261 9.01 30.51 -1.16
C GLY A 261 8.71 30.03 0.27
N ILE A 262 7.43 30.08 0.68
CA ILE A 262 6.98 29.61 2.00
C ILE A 262 7.30 28.12 2.17
N ILE A 263 6.94 27.28 1.18
CA ILE A 263 7.22 25.83 1.22
C ILE A 263 8.72 25.59 1.37
N SER A 264 9.55 26.30 0.62
CA SER A 264 10.99 26.13 0.64
C SER A 264 11.59 26.43 2.03
N ILE A 265 11.16 27.54 2.62
CA ILE A 265 11.56 27.95 3.97
C ILE A 265 11.08 26.92 5.00
N PHE A 266 9.81 26.52 4.95
CA PHE A 266 9.24 25.59 5.92
C PHE A 266 9.89 24.21 5.86
N SER A 267 10.14 23.67 4.67
CA SER A 267 10.86 22.40 4.49
C SER A 267 12.26 22.43 5.12
N ARG A 268 12.92 23.59 5.15
CA ARG A 268 14.22 23.75 5.83
C ARG A 268 14.06 23.71 7.35
N LEU A 269 13.05 24.39 7.89
CA LEU A 269 12.76 24.40 9.34
C LEU A 269 12.46 22.97 9.83
N ILE A 270 11.59 22.25 9.13
CA ILE A 270 11.23 20.87 9.50
C ILE A 270 12.41 19.90 9.35
N LEU A 271 13.30 20.09 8.37
CA LEU A 271 14.54 19.33 8.28
C LEU A 271 15.43 19.54 9.51
N ILE A 272 15.60 20.79 9.95
CA ILE A 272 16.39 21.12 11.15
C ILE A 272 15.73 20.49 12.39
N ILE A 273 14.41 20.63 12.56
CA ILE A 273 13.67 20.01 13.66
C ILE A 273 13.85 18.49 13.65
N SER A 274 13.71 17.85 12.49
CA SER A 274 13.85 16.40 12.34
C SER A 274 15.26 15.93 12.71
N GLU A 275 16.29 16.70 12.37
CA GLU A 275 17.65 16.41 12.80
C GLU A 275 17.83 16.56 14.31
N LEU A 276 17.32 17.64 14.90
CA LEU A 276 17.41 17.85 16.34
C LEU A 276 16.70 16.73 17.11
N LEU A 277 15.55 16.26 16.63
CA LEU A 277 14.86 15.08 17.15
C LEU A 277 15.70 13.81 17.01
N PHE A 278 16.34 13.60 15.86
CA PHE A 278 17.28 12.50 15.65
C PHE A 278 18.46 12.55 16.65
N ILE A 279 19.09 13.72 16.82
CA ILE A 279 20.21 13.94 17.74
C ILE A 279 19.78 13.72 19.19
N LEU A 280 18.60 14.22 19.57
CA LEU A 280 18.02 14.00 20.88
C LEU A 280 17.82 12.50 21.11
N PHE A 281 17.22 11.80 20.15
CA PHE A 281 16.99 10.36 20.23
C PHE A 281 18.30 9.57 20.40
N ILE A 282 19.31 9.78 19.54
CA ILE A 282 20.58 9.04 19.62
C ILE A 282 21.35 9.39 20.90
N THR A 283 21.20 10.62 21.42
CA THR A 283 21.82 11.04 22.68
C THR A 283 21.18 10.33 23.87
N ILE A 284 19.84 10.28 23.92
CA ILE A 284 19.11 9.53 24.94
C ILE A 284 19.45 8.05 24.83
N TRP A 285 19.40 7.50 23.61
CA TRP A 285 19.74 6.10 23.34
C TRP A 285 21.13 5.83 23.89
N ASN A 286 22.16 6.58 23.49
CA ASN A 286 23.55 6.36 23.88
C ASN A 286 23.81 6.56 25.38
N LYS A 287 23.41 7.70 25.96
CA LYS A 287 23.78 8.11 27.33
C LYS A 287 22.94 7.45 28.42
N LYS A 288 21.67 7.12 28.17
CA LYS A 288 20.80 6.53 29.19
C LYS A 288 21.09 5.02 29.31
N LYS A 289 21.79 4.63 30.38
CA LYS A 289 21.93 3.23 30.78
C LYS A 289 20.62 2.77 31.41
N SER A 290 19.85 1.93 30.72
CA SER A 290 18.57 1.41 31.22
C SER A 290 18.42 -0.03 30.81
N LYS A 291 18.16 -0.92 31.79
CA LYS A 291 17.85 -2.33 31.55
C LYS A 291 16.70 -2.51 30.56
N LEU A 292 15.74 -1.57 30.55
CA LEU A 292 14.63 -1.57 29.60
C LEU A 292 15.11 -1.34 28.16
N ILE A 293 16.02 -0.37 27.95
CA ILE A 293 16.57 -0.05 26.62
C ILE A 293 17.38 -1.23 26.09
N ASP A 294 18.23 -1.83 26.92
CA ASP A 294 19.04 -2.99 26.53
C ASP A 294 18.15 -4.20 26.18
N ARG A 295 17.07 -4.41 26.96
CA ARG A 295 16.06 -5.44 26.68
C ARG A 295 15.38 -5.19 25.34
N ILE A 296 14.90 -3.97 25.09
CA ILE A 296 14.28 -3.57 23.81
C ILE A 296 15.24 -3.80 22.65
N GLU A 297 16.50 -3.36 22.77
CA GLU A 297 17.52 -3.52 21.73
C GLU A 297 17.77 -5.01 21.43
N SER A 298 17.86 -5.85 22.46
CA SER A 298 18.04 -7.30 22.29
C SER A 298 16.86 -7.95 21.55
N ILE A 299 15.62 -7.52 21.87
CA ILE A 299 14.40 -8.00 21.21
C ILE A 299 14.38 -7.56 19.75
N ILE A 300 14.65 -6.28 19.47
CA ILE A 300 14.70 -5.76 18.10
C ILE A 300 15.76 -6.48 17.28
N LYS A 301 16.96 -6.71 17.82
CA LYS A 301 18.01 -7.46 17.11
C LYS A 301 17.59 -8.90 16.81
N LYS A 302 16.96 -9.58 17.78
CA LYS A 302 16.50 -10.97 17.65
C LYS A 302 15.35 -11.12 16.63
N TYR A 303 14.45 -10.14 16.58
CA TYR A 303 13.22 -10.14 15.78
C TYR A 303 13.20 -9.08 14.67
N LYS A 304 14.37 -8.65 14.18
CA LYS A 304 14.47 -7.51 13.23
C LYS A 304 13.63 -7.69 11.97
N TYR A 305 13.57 -8.90 11.42
CA TYR A 305 12.77 -9.17 10.22
C TYR A 305 11.28 -9.20 10.52
N GLU A 306 10.90 -9.75 11.68
CA GLU A 306 9.53 -9.73 12.16
C GLU A 306 9.05 -8.29 12.41
N PHE A 307 9.89 -7.42 12.98
CA PHE A 307 9.58 -6.01 13.19
C PHE A 307 9.44 -5.24 11.86
N LEU A 308 10.37 -5.45 10.91
CA LEU A 308 10.27 -4.86 9.57
C LEU A 308 9.00 -5.32 8.84
N MET A 309 8.63 -6.59 8.96
CA MET A 309 7.40 -7.12 8.39
C MET A 309 6.18 -6.41 9.00
N LEU A 310 6.13 -6.24 10.33
CA LEU A 310 5.05 -5.50 10.98
C LEU A 310 4.99 -4.04 10.53
N LEU A 311 6.14 -3.38 10.33
CA LEU A 311 6.18 -2.03 9.78
C LEU A 311 5.58 -1.96 8.37
N PHE A 312 5.87 -2.93 7.50
CA PHE A 312 5.27 -2.99 6.16
C PHE A 312 3.75 -3.21 6.24
N VAL A 313 3.29 -4.11 7.11
CA VAL A 313 1.86 -4.35 7.36
C VAL A 313 1.17 -3.09 7.86
N LEU A 314 1.76 -2.38 8.82
CA LEU A 314 1.21 -1.14 9.36
C LEU A 314 1.17 -0.01 8.33
N PHE A 315 2.20 0.10 7.49
CA PHE A 315 2.23 1.09 6.41
C PHE A 315 1.14 0.83 5.37
N TYR A 316 0.99 -0.43 4.92
CA TYR A 316 -0.09 -0.83 4.02
C TYR A 316 -1.45 -0.54 4.66
N PHE A 317 -1.66 -1.02 5.90
CA PHE A 317 -2.92 -0.84 6.62
C PHE A 317 -3.31 0.63 6.71
N HIS A 318 -2.37 1.48 7.10
CA HIS A 318 -2.63 2.91 7.22
C HIS A 318 -2.94 3.56 5.87
N TYR A 319 -2.09 3.33 4.85
CA TYR A 319 -2.30 3.92 3.53
C TYR A 319 -3.65 3.54 2.93
N PHE A 320 -3.98 2.25 2.91
CA PHE A 320 -5.22 1.79 2.30
C PHE A 320 -6.46 2.16 3.15
N THR A 321 -6.33 2.29 4.47
CA THR A 321 -7.43 2.82 5.29
C THR A 321 -7.72 4.27 4.92
N LEU A 322 -6.69 5.12 4.82
CA LEU A 322 -6.86 6.51 4.38
C LEU A 322 -7.43 6.60 2.96
N ALA A 323 -6.91 5.77 2.04
CA ALA A 323 -7.36 5.72 0.66
C ALA A 323 -8.83 5.31 0.53
N SER A 324 -9.23 4.21 1.17
CA SER A 324 -10.61 3.72 1.12
C SER A 324 -11.58 4.65 1.86
N PHE A 325 -11.15 5.31 2.94
CA PHE A 325 -11.96 6.34 3.61
C PHE A 325 -12.12 7.58 2.73
N ALA A 326 -11.05 8.02 2.06
CA ALA A 326 -11.13 9.13 1.12
C ALA A 326 -12.02 8.78 -0.09
N ARG A 327 -12.06 7.52 -0.53
CA ARG A 327 -13.02 7.07 -1.55
C ARG A 327 -14.46 7.24 -1.06
N PHE A 328 -14.75 6.78 0.15
CA PHE A 328 -16.07 6.96 0.76
C PHE A 328 -16.40 8.45 0.91
N ASP A 329 -15.54 9.24 1.54
CA ASP A 329 -15.82 10.67 1.82
C ASP A 329 -16.01 11.53 0.55
N ASN A 330 -15.50 11.09 -0.59
CA ASN A 330 -15.68 11.75 -1.89
C ASN A 330 -16.71 11.06 -2.79
N PHE A 331 -17.60 10.23 -2.25
CA PHE A 331 -18.72 9.59 -2.97
C PHE A 331 -18.26 8.72 -4.15
N TYR A 332 -17.10 8.04 -4.02
CA TYR A 332 -16.62 7.06 -4.99
C TYR A 332 -17.08 5.63 -4.70
N THR A 333 -17.80 5.41 -3.60
CA THR A 333 -18.26 4.09 -3.13
C THR A 333 -19.74 3.88 -3.46
N GLY A 334 -20.10 2.69 -3.93
CA GLY A 334 -21.39 2.44 -4.59
C GLY A 334 -22.47 1.81 -3.71
N ARG A 335 -23.73 1.91 -4.15
CA ARG A 335 -24.88 1.14 -3.62
C ARG A 335 -24.75 -0.36 -3.90
N PHE A 336 -24.29 -0.74 -5.10
CA PHE A 336 -24.21 -2.15 -5.54
C PHE A 336 -23.10 -2.95 -4.84
N ASP A 337 -22.05 -2.30 -4.35
CA ASP A 337 -20.95 -2.96 -3.65
C ASP A 337 -21.01 -2.63 -2.15
N LEU A 338 -20.35 -1.55 -1.70
CA LEU A 338 -20.28 -1.21 -0.27
C LEU A 338 -21.67 -1.07 0.39
N GLY A 339 -22.63 -0.41 -0.28
CA GLY A 339 -23.97 -0.17 0.26
C GLY A 339 -24.78 -1.46 0.47
N ASN A 340 -24.66 -2.43 -0.42
CA ASN A 340 -25.29 -3.75 -0.28
C ASN A 340 -24.78 -4.46 0.97
N MET A 341 -23.46 -4.49 1.15
CA MET A 341 -22.82 -5.18 2.26
C MET A 341 -23.13 -4.48 3.59
N ASP A 342 -23.04 -3.14 3.63
CA ASP A 342 -23.37 -2.34 4.82
C ASP A 342 -24.83 -2.53 5.23
N GLN A 343 -25.77 -2.50 4.28
CA GLN A 343 -27.19 -2.67 4.59
C GLN A 343 -27.47 -4.04 5.22
N VAL A 344 -26.86 -5.12 4.71
CA VAL A 344 -27.00 -6.47 5.27
C VAL A 344 -26.47 -6.55 6.70
N VAL A 345 -25.28 -6.00 6.94
CA VAL A 345 -24.63 -5.98 8.26
C VAL A 345 -25.46 -5.16 9.24
N TRP A 346 -25.92 -3.98 8.82
CA TRP A 346 -26.75 -3.08 9.62
C TRP A 346 -28.13 -3.69 9.93
N ASN A 347 -28.80 -4.29 8.95
CA ASN A 347 -30.09 -4.95 9.18
C ASN A 347 -29.94 -6.14 10.13
N THR A 348 -28.87 -6.92 9.99
CA THR A 348 -28.63 -8.09 10.86
C THR A 348 -28.50 -7.70 12.33
N ILE A 349 -27.73 -6.66 12.66
CA ILE A 349 -27.59 -6.20 14.05
C ILE A 349 -28.88 -5.57 14.59
N ASN A 350 -29.78 -5.10 13.72
CA ASN A 350 -31.08 -4.54 14.07
C ASN A 350 -32.23 -5.57 14.01
N GLY A 351 -31.93 -6.88 14.01
CA GLY A 351 -32.92 -7.96 14.08
C GLY A 351 -33.49 -8.43 12.74
N ARG A 352 -33.13 -7.78 11.63
CA ARG A 352 -33.50 -8.18 10.25
C ARG A 352 -32.37 -9.00 9.63
N VAL A 353 -32.20 -10.22 10.12
CA VAL A 353 -31.04 -11.07 9.79
C VAL A 353 -30.92 -11.29 8.29
N PHE A 354 -29.76 -10.89 7.74
CA PHE A 354 -29.35 -11.14 6.35
C PHE A 354 -30.28 -10.52 5.27
N GLN A 355 -31.04 -9.48 5.62
CA GLN A 355 -31.96 -8.79 4.69
C GLN A 355 -31.34 -7.53 4.07
N LEU A 356 -31.71 -7.24 2.83
CA LEU A 356 -31.41 -5.98 2.13
C LEU A 356 -32.57 -5.58 1.21
N THR A 357 -32.57 -4.33 0.75
CA THR A 357 -33.41 -3.93 -0.39
C THR A 357 -32.81 -4.52 -1.66
N ASP A 358 -33.65 -5.14 -2.51
CA ASP A 358 -33.24 -5.72 -3.79
C ASP A 358 -32.42 -4.69 -4.60
N PRO A 359 -31.16 -4.99 -4.94
CA PRO A 359 -30.32 -4.10 -5.74
C PRO A 359 -30.96 -3.68 -7.08
N ASN A 360 -31.85 -4.51 -7.62
CA ASN A 360 -32.52 -4.29 -8.91
C ASN A 360 -34.04 -4.04 -8.77
N GLY A 361 -34.55 -3.93 -7.54
CA GLY A 361 -35.98 -3.92 -7.25
C GLY A 361 -36.34 -2.99 -6.09
N THR A 362 -37.62 -3.05 -5.69
CA THR A 362 -38.14 -2.29 -4.54
C THR A 362 -38.47 -3.15 -3.33
N GLU A 363 -38.34 -4.46 -3.47
CA GLU A 363 -38.66 -5.44 -2.43
C GLU A 363 -37.53 -5.60 -1.42
N ILE A 364 -37.88 -6.05 -0.22
CA ILE A 364 -36.92 -6.49 0.79
C ILE A 364 -36.71 -7.99 0.58
N ILE A 365 -35.47 -8.38 0.34
CA ILE A 365 -35.11 -9.78 0.08
C ILE A 365 -33.95 -10.22 0.96
N SER A 366 -33.71 -11.53 0.99
CA SER A 366 -32.52 -12.08 1.62
C SER A 366 -31.29 -11.88 0.74
N ARG A 367 -30.14 -11.56 1.35
CA ARG A 367 -28.84 -11.51 0.67
C ARG A 367 -28.48 -12.82 -0.01
N LEU A 368 -29.01 -13.92 0.53
CA LEU A 368 -28.86 -15.28 -0.01
C LEU A 368 -29.44 -15.45 -1.42
N ALA A 369 -30.31 -14.55 -1.89
CA ALA A 369 -30.78 -14.53 -3.28
C ALA A 369 -29.67 -14.22 -4.30
N PHE A 370 -28.54 -13.64 -3.85
CA PHE A 370 -27.39 -13.34 -4.71
C PHE A 370 -26.13 -14.08 -4.26
N HIS A 371 -25.79 -13.99 -2.97
CA HIS A 371 -24.54 -14.53 -2.44
C HIS A 371 -24.72 -15.11 -1.05
N SER A 372 -23.95 -16.15 -0.76
CA SER A 372 -23.88 -16.83 0.54
C SER A 372 -22.74 -16.27 1.42
N ASP A 373 -22.58 -14.95 1.45
CA ASP A 373 -21.58 -14.24 2.24
C ASP A 373 -21.98 -14.12 3.73
N PHE A 374 -22.28 -15.27 4.35
CA PHE A 374 -22.70 -15.39 5.76
C PHE A 374 -21.72 -14.78 6.77
N LEU A 375 -20.45 -14.58 6.37
CA LEU A 375 -19.47 -13.85 7.17
C LEU A 375 -19.96 -12.43 7.52
N LEU A 376 -20.78 -11.78 6.69
CA LEU A 376 -21.38 -10.48 6.99
C LEU A 376 -22.16 -10.49 8.31
N ALA A 377 -22.89 -11.57 8.60
CA ALA A 377 -23.61 -11.71 9.86
C ALA A 377 -22.64 -11.75 11.06
N LEU A 378 -21.48 -12.40 10.91
CA LEU A 378 -20.42 -12.42 11.93
C LEU A 378 -19.70 -11.08 12.09
N ILE A 379 -19.76 -10.21 11.07
CA ILE A 379 -19.22 -8.85 11.14
C ILE A 379 -20.22 -7.87 11.80
N SER A 380 -21.52 -8.18 11.81
CA SER A 380 -22.56 -7.30 12.36
C SER A 380 -22.34 -6.81 13.81
N PRO A 381 -21.75 -7.57 14.76
CA PRO A 381 -21.49 -7.06 16.10
C PRO A 381 -20.49 -5.88 16.14
N PHE A 382 -19.63 -5.70 15.13
CA PHE A 382 -18.73 -4.54 15.06
C PHE A 382 -19.49 -3.21 14.92
N TYR A 383 -20.75 -3.23 14.48
CA TYR A 383 -21.58 -2.03 14.36
C TYR A 383 -22.08 -1.53 15.72
N LEU A 384 -21.97 -2.35 16.79
CA LEU A 384 -22.18 -1.89 18.17
C LEU A 384 -21.08 -0.91 18.61
N ILE A 385 -19.88 -1.02 18.03
CA ILE A 385 -18.76 -0.11 18.29
C ILE A 385 -18.87 1.11 17.38
N TRP A 386 -19.05 0.88 16.08
CA TRP A 386 -19.16 1.95 15.09
C TRP A 386 -20.05 1.53 13.92
N SER A 387 -21.32 1.93 13.98
CA SER A 387 -22.28 1.74 12.89
C SER A 387 -22.01 2.73 11.76
N ASN A 388 -21.06 2.40 10.89
CA ASN A 388 -20.72 3.17 9.69
C ASN A 388 -20.15 2.26 8.59
N PRO A 389 -20.45 2.47 7.30
CA PRO A 389 -19.90 1.66 6.20
C PRO A 389 -18.36 1.58 6.20
N LYS A 390 -17.68 2.62 6.67
CA LYS A 390 -16.22 2.64 6.81
C LYS A 390 -15.68 1.55 7.75
N MET A 391 -16.48 1.02 8.68
CA MET A 391 -16.10 -0.12 9.51
C MET A 391 -15.76 -1.35 8.65
N LEU A 392 -16.52 -1.60 7.59
CA LEU A 392 -16.26 -2.70 6.66
C LEU A 392 -14.94 -2.49 5.91
N LEU A 393 -14.71 -1.29 5.38
CA LEU A 393 -13.46 -0.93 4.69
C LEU A 393 -12.23 -1.08 5.61
N LEU A 394 -12.37 -0.73 6.89
CA LEU A 394 -11.34 -0.86 7.91
C LEU A 394 -11.02 -2.34 8.19
N ILE A 395 -12.05 -3.15 8.42
CA ILE A 395 -11.91 -4.60 8.66
C ILE A 395 -11.25 -5.28 7.45
N GLN A 396 -11.69 -4.97 6.24
CA GLN A 396 -11.09 -5.50 5.02
C GLN A 396 -9.61 -5.16 4.93
N THR A 397 -9.26 -3.88 5.08
CA THR A 397 -7.88 -3.43 5.01
C THR A 397 -7.01 -4.09 6.07
N PHE A 398 -7.51 -4.26 7.30
CA PHE A 398 -6.82 -4.94 8.39
C PHE A 398 -6.54 -6.42 8.07
N VAL A 399 -7.59 -7.16 7.68
CA VAL A 399 -7.48 -8.60 7.41
C VAL A 399 -6.59 -8.85 6.20
N VAL A 400 -6.75 -8.07 5.11
CA VAL A 400 -5.89 -8.15 3.92
C VAL A 400 -4.43 -7.91 4.30
N ALA A 401 -4.11 -6.85 5.05
CA ALA A 401 -2.73 -6.56 5.48
C ALA A 401 -2.13 -7.70 6.33
N ALA A 402 -2.94 -8.33 7.20
CA ALA A 402 -2.51 -9.44 8.04
C ALA A 402 -2.09 -10.69 7.24
N GLY A 403 -2.52 -10.85 5.98
CA GLY A 403 -2.08 -11.93 5.09
C GLY A 403 -0.56 -11.98 4.92
N ALA A 404 0.11 -10.82 4.93
CA ALA A 404 1.56 -10.72 4.81
C ALA A 404 2.31 -11.42 5.97
N ILE A 405 1.70 -11.49 7.15
CA ILE A 405 2.24 -12.21 8.31
C ILE A 405 2.28 -13.71 7.99
N PHE A 406 1.21 -14.27 7.43
CA PHE A 406 1.15 -15.69 7.08
C PHE A 406 2.07 -16.02 5.90
N VAL A 407 2.20 -15.14 4.91
CA VAL A 407 3.21 -15.27 3.84
C VAL A 407 4.61 -15.35 4.45
N PHE A 408 4.95 -14.45 5.37
CA PHE A 408 6.24 -14.47 6.08
C PHE A 408 6.45 -15.79 6.83
N LEU A 409 5.43 -16.25 7.56
CA LEU A 409 5.51 -17.46 8.38
C LEU A 409 5.60 -18.75 7.53
N ILE A 410 4.89 -18.83 6.42
CA ILE A 410 4.98 -19.94 5.45
C ILE A 410 6.37 -19.94 4.81
N SER A 411 6.80 -18.81 4.26
CA SER A 411 8.11 -18.66 3.62
C SER A 411 9.25 -19.02 4.58
N LYS A 412 9.17 -18.57 5.84
CA LYS A 412 10.17 -18.87 6.88
C LYS A 412 10.25 -20.35 7.17
N LYS A 413 9.11 -21.04 7.14
CA LYS A 413 9.05 -22.48 7.37
C LYS A 413 9.59 -23.29 6.19
N VAL A 414 9.30 -22.86 4.96
CA VAL A 414 9.68 -23.57 3.73
C VAL A 414 11.14 -23.30 3.35
N LEU A 415 11.53 -22.03 3.26
CA LEU A 415 12.84 -21.61 2.76
C LEU A 415 13.93 -21.56 3.84
N LYS A 416 13.53 -21.51 5.12
CA LYS A 416 14.42 -21.36 6.29
C LYS A 416 15.31 -20.11 6.25
N ASP A 417 14.87 -19.07 5.55
CA ASP A 417 15.60 -17.80 5.41
C ASP A 417 14.67 -16.61 5.72
N LYS A 418 14.94 -15.90 6.83
CA LYS A 418 14.10 -14.77 7.27
C LYS A 418 14.15 -13.56 6.32
N LYS A 419 15.26 -13.36 5.61
CA LYS A 419 15.42 -12.22 4.68
C LYS A 419 14.52 -12.43 3.46
N VAL A 420 14.53 -13.62 2.87
CA VAL A 420 13.63 -13.96 1.76
C VAL A 420 12.17 -14.04 2.22
N SER A 421 11.91 -14.48 3.46
CA SER A 421 10.57 -14.42 4.03
C SER A 421 10.04 -13.00 4.17
N LEU A 422 10.88 -12.06 4.62
CA LEU A 422 10.54 -10.64 4.65
C LEU A 422 10.24 -10.12 3.25
N LEU A 423 11.04 -10.51 2.25
CA LEU A 423 10.78 -10.17 0.85
C LEU A 423 9.38 -10.63 0.43
N PHE A 424 9.04 -11.92 0.53
CA PHE A 424 7.71 -12.40 0.13
C PHE A 424 6.55 -11.68 0.82
N SER A 425 6.71 -11.34 2.10
CA SER A 425 5.74 -10.54 2.85
C SER A 425 5.57 -9.14 2.25
N PHE A 426 6.69 -8.49 1.89
CA PHE A 426 6.67 -7.22 1.17
C PHE A 426 6.04 -7.36 -0.23
N LEU A 427 6.40 -8.39 -1.00
CA LEU A 427 5.85 -8.65 -2.33
C LEU A 427 4.32 -8.83 -2.30
N TYR A 428 3.79 -9.48 -1.27
CA TYR A 428 2.34 -9.61 -1.05
C TYR A 428 1.66 -8.25 -0.88
N LEU A 429 2.24 -7.36 -0.08
CA LEU A 429 1.68 -6.03 0.16
C LEU A 429 1.79 -5.10 -1.06
N ILE A 430 2.79 -5.31 -1.94
CA ILE A 430 2.93 -4.57 -3.19
C ILE A 430 2.24 -5.25 -4.40
N TYR A 431 1.54 -6.35 -4.19
CA TYR A 431 0.90 -7.12 -5.26
C TYR A 431 -0.32 -6.37 -5.81
N SER A 432 -0.27 -5.98 -7.08
CA SER A 432 -1.23 -5.04 -7.68
C SER A 432 -2.69 -5.48 -7.56
N SER A 433 -3.01 -6.77 -7.77
CA SER A 433 -4.39 -7.24 -7.68
C SER A 433 -4.94 -7.19 -6.26
N LEU A 434 -4.09 -7.43 -5.26
CA LEU A 434 -4.46 -7.30 -3.84
C LEU A 434 -4.78 -5.84 -3.49
N GLN A 435 -4.01 -4.90 -4.04
CA GLN A 435 -4.20 -3.47 -3.81
C GLN A 435 -5.49 -2.96 -4.46
N TYR A 436 -5.79 -3.38 -5.69
CA TYR A 436 -7.03 -3.03 -6.35
C TYR A 436 -8.25 -3.64 -5.63
N ALA A 437 -8.19 -4.92 -5.27
CA ALA A 437 -9.26 -5.58 -4.53
C ALA A 437 -9.57 -4.86 -3.19
N ASN A 438 -8.54 -4.31 -2.53
CA ASN A 438 -8.73 -3.54 -1.31
C ASN A 438 -9.34 -2.13 -1.55
N LEU A 439 -9.10 -1.53 -2.74
CA LEU A 439 -9.62 -0.21 -3.10
C LEU A 439 -11.01 -0.25 -3.72
N TYR A 440 -11.40 -1.31 -4.42
CA TYR A 440 -12.62 -1.32 -5.26
C TYR A 440 -13.89 -0.98 -4.47
N ASP A 441 -14.22 -1.79 -3.46
CA ASP A 441 -15.19 -1.56 -2.37
C ASP A 441 -15.16 -2.79 -1.44
N PHE A 442 -15.94 -2.79 -0.34
CA PHE A 442 -15.96 -3.94 0.57
C PHE A 442 -16.58 -5.18 -0.07
N HIS A 443 -15.89 -6.32 0.00
CA HIS A 443 -16.43 -7.64 -0.34
C HIS A 443 -15.89 -8.68 0.63
N ALA A 444 -16.75 -9.55 1.16
CA ALA A 444 -16.32 -10.59 2.10
C ALA A 444 -15.23 -11.50 1.51
N VAL A 445 -15.29 -11.81 0.20
CA VAL A 445 -14.31 -12.66 -0.48
C VAL A 445 -12.88 -12.08 -0.49
N THR A 446 -12.71 -10.77 -0.31
CA THR A 446 -11.38 -10.14 -0.25
C THR A 446 -10.59 -10.53 1.02
N LEU A 447 -11.25 -11.11 2.02
CA LEU A 447 -10.64 -11.62 3.24
C LEU A 447 -10.03 -13.02 3.06
N VAL A 448 -10.44 -13.73 2.01
CA VAL A 448 -10.00 -15.09 1.66
C VAL A 448 -8.49 -15.25 1.50
N PRO A 449 -7.71 -14.31 0.89
CA PRO A 449 -6.25 -14.43 0.81
C PRO A 449 -5.64 -14.73 2.18
N THR A 450 -6.02 -13.96 3.20
CA THR A 450 -5.51 -14.11 4.57
C THR A 450 -5.99 -15.41 5.21
N PHE A 451 -7.27 -15.74 5.07
CA PHE A 451 -7.81 -16.97 5.64
C PHE A 451 -7.18 -18.22 5.03
N PHE A 452 -6.97 -18.28 3.71
CA PHE A 452 -6.29 -19.41 3.08
C PHE A 452 -4.79 -19.46 3.36
N LEU A 453 -4.10 -18.32 3.44
CA LEU A 453 -2.71 -18.31 3.91
C LEU A 453 -2.61 -18.80 5.37
N ALA A 454 -3.53 -18.38 6.24
CA ALA A 454 -3.59 -18.84 7.62
C ALA A 454 -3.89 -20.35 7.71
N ALA A 455 -4.92 -20.81 7.00
CA ALA A 455 -5.27 -22.23 6.87
C ALA A 455 -4.06 -23.05 6.43
N PHE A 456 -3.41 -22.66 5.34
CA PHE A 456 -2.23 -23.35 4.83
C PHE A 456 -1.08 -23.35 5.84
N TYR A 457 -0.83 -22.24 6.54
CA TYR A 457 0.16 -22.19 7.62
C TYR A 457 -0.15 -23.18 8.76
N PHE A 458 -1.40 -23.26 9.20
CA PHE A 458 -1.80 -24.19 10.26
C PHE A 458 -1.82 -25.65 9.81
N LEU A 459 -2.11 -25.91 8.53
CA LEU A 459 -1.90 -27.20 7.88
C LEU A 459 -0.42 -27.60 7.98
N LEU A 460 0.51 -26.70 7.62
CA LEU A 460 1.94 -26.98 7.78
C LEU A 460 2.30 -27.25 9.24
N LYS A 461 1.71 -26.54 10.19
CA LYS A 461 1.94 -26.71 11.64
C LYS A 461 1.21 -27.91 12.25
N LYS A 462 0.41 -28.66 11.46
CA LYS A 462 -0.42 -29.78 11.93
C LYS A 462 -1.41 -29.35 13.04
N ARG A 463 -1.84 -28.09 13.03
CA ARG A 463 -2.84 -27.55 13.98
C ARG A 463 -4.22 -27.55 13.32
N TYR A 464 -4.85 -28.72 13.28
CA TYR A 464 -6.05 -28.94 12.49
C TYR A 464 -7.27 -28.13 12.93
N ILE A 465 -7.43 -27.86 14.24
CA ILE A 465 -8.53 -27.00 14.73
C ILE A 465 -8.44 -25.59 14.13
N LEU A 466 -7.26 -24.96 14.22
CA LEU A 466 -7.06 -23.62 13.64
C LEU A 466 -7.18 -23.64 12.12
N LEU A 467 -6.69 -24.70 11.46
CA LEU A 467 -6.94 -24.92 10.03
C LEU A 467 -8.45 -24.91 9.73
N THR A 468 -9.26 -25.70 10.46
CA THR A 468 -10.71 -25.77 10.24
C THR A 468 -11.36 -24.40 10.45
N VAL A 469 -10.98 -23.68 11.51
CA VAL A 469 -11.51 -22.33 11.79
C VAL A 469 -11.27 -21.40 10.60
N PHE A 470 -10.05 -21.33 10.08
CA PHE A 470 -9.73 -20.45 8.95
C PHE A 470 -10.35 -20.92 7.63
N LEU A 471 -10.50 -22.23 7.41
CA LEU A 471 -11.22 -22.75 6.25
C LEU A 471 -12.72 -22.41 6.32
N LEU A 472 -13.35 -22.51 7.49
CA LEU A 472 -14.74 -22.11 7.69
C LEU A 472 -14.92 -20.60 7.51
N LEU A 473 -14.04 -19.78 8.07
CA LEU A 473 -14.06 -18.32 7.85
C LEU A 473 -13.94 -17.98 6.36
N ALA A 474 -13.09 -18.69 5.60
CA ALA A 474 -13.01 -18.54 4.16
C ALA A 474 -14.31 -18.97 3.47
N ALA A 475 -14.83 -20.16 3.80
CA ALA A 475 -16.02 -20.73 3.18
C ALA A 475 -17.29 -19.87 3.37
N LEU A 476 -17.40 -19.16 4.50
CA LEU A 476 -18.51 -18.26 4.78
C LEU A 476 -18.44 -16.93 4.01
N THR A 477 -17.38 -16.70 3.23
CA THR A 477 -17.23 -15.45 2.47
C THR A 477 -17.96 -15.46 1.14
N LYS A 478 -18.15 -16.65 0.54
CA LYS A 478 -18.84 -16.85 -0.74
C LYS A 478 -19.03 -18.34 -1.08
N GLU A 479 -20.02 -18.64 -1.90
CA GLU A 479 -20.45 -20.00 -2.27
C GLU A 479 -19.35 -20.81 -2.96
N GLU A 480 -18.60 -20.22 -3.90
CA GLU A 480 -17.58 -20.95 -4.65
C GLU A 480 -16.37 -21.35 -3.80
N ILE A 481 -16.15 -20.67 -2.67
CA ILE A 481 -14.99 -20.88 -1.79
C ILE A 481 -15.03 -22.27 -1.13
N TRP A 482 -16.22 -22.87 -1.01
CA TRP A 482 -16.40 -24.25 -0.57
C TRP A 482 -15.67 -25.27 -1.49
N LEU A 483 -15.50 -24.98 -2.78
CA LEU A 483 -14.72 -25.84 -3.68
C LEU A 483 -13.23 -25.88 -3.30
N VAL A 484 -12.67 -24.76 -2.84
CA VAL A 484 -11.28 -24.72 -2.40
C VAL A 484 -11.12 -25.47 -1.07
N VAL A 485 -12.10 -25.37 -0.16
CA VAL A 485 -12.12 -26.16 1.10
C VAL A 485 -12.22 -27.66 0.80
N PHE A 486 -13.01 -28.05 -0.20
CA PHE A 486 -13.05 -29.41 -0.71
C PHE A 486 -11.65 -29.89 -1.15
N LEU A 487 -10.91 -29.08 -1.90
CA LEU A 487 -9.54 -29.41 -2.32
C LEU A 487 -8.56 -29.52 -1.14
N PHE A 488 -8.72 -28.70 -0.09
CA PHE A 488 -7.97 -28.88 1.17
C PHE A 488 -8.25 -30.22 1.82
N GLY A 489 -9.52 -30.62 1.86
CA GLY A 489 -9.93 -31.94 2.33
C GLY A 489 -9.28 -33.07 1.54
N LEU A 490 -9.32 -33.01 0.20
CA LEU A 490 -8.71 -34.01 -0.68
C LEU A 490 -7.19 -34.08 -0.48
N TYR A 491 -6.53 -32.93 -0.40
CA TYR A 491 -5.08 -32.87 -0.16
C TYR A 491 -4.72 -33.57 1.15
N ILE A 492 -5.48 -33.32 2.23
CA ILE A 492 -5.26 -33.97 3.53
C ILE A 492 -5.55 -35.47 3.43
N PHE A 493 -6.63 -35.86 2.77
CA PHE A 493 -7.02 -37.26 2.57
C PHE A 493 -5.92 -38.03 1.84
N PHE A 494 -5.55 -37.64 0.61
CA PHE A 494 -4.58 -38.35 -0.21
C PHE A 494 -3.18 -38.36 0.39
N LYS A 495 -2.72 -37.25 0.95
CA LYS A 495 -1.42 -37.20 1.63
C LYS A 495 -1.35 -38.17 2.80
N ASN A 496 -2.45 -38.34 3.54
CA ASN A 496 -2.47 -39.22 4.70
C ASN A 496 -2.84 -40.67 4.39
N LEU A 497 -3.39 -40.96 3.19
CA LEU A 497 -3.42 -42.32 2.65
C LEU A 497 -2.00 -42.87 2.51
N VAL A 498 -1.10 -42.09 1.89
CA VAL A 498 0.32 -42.46 1.73
C VAL A 498 1.01 -42.61 3.10
N LEU A 499 0.73 -41.71 4.04
CA LEU A 499 1.30 -41.74 5.40
C LEU A 499 0.59 -42.72 6.35
N LYS A 500 -0.44 -43.44 5.89
CA LYS A 500 -1.27 -44.39 6.67
C LYS A 500 -1.87 -43.81 7.97
N ASN A 501 -2.21 -42.53 8.01
CA ASN A 501 -2.79 -41.89 9.20
C ASN A 501 -4.34 -41.87 9.14
N LYS A 502 -4.97 -42.91 9.72
CA LYS A 502 -6.43 -43.11 9.70
C LYS A 502 -7.24 -41.90 10.17
N LYS A 503 -6.83 -41.23 11.25
CA LYS A 503 -7.55 -40.06 11.79
C LYS A 503 -7.61 -38.91 10.78
N LEU A 504 -6.50 -38.65 10.10
CA LEU A 504 -6.42 -37.56 9.11
C LEU A 504 -7.04 -37.93 7.77
N ILE A 505 -7.06 -39.22 7.41
CA ILE A 505 -7.85 -39.71 6.28
C ILE A 505 -9.33 -39.42 6.52
N ILE A 506 -9.89 -39.83 7.67
CA ILE A 506 -11.30 -39.58 8.00
C ILE A 506 -11.60 -38.07 8.03
N TYR A 507 -10.75 -37.28 8.69
CA TYR A 507 -10.92 -35.82 8.75
C TYR A 507 -10.88 -35.16 7.36
N GLY A 508 -9.92 -35.53 6.49
CA GLY A 508 -9.83 -35.01 5.13
C GLY A 508 -11.02 -35.44 4.25
N GLY A 509 -11.45 -36.69 4.39
CA GLY A 509 -12.63 -37.22 3.70
C GLY A 509 -13.91 -36.50 4.12
N PHE A 510 -14.13 -36.33 5.43
CA PHE A 510 -15.24 -35.57 5.98
C PHE A 510 -15.23 -34.12 5.49
N LEU A 511 -14.09 -33.43 5.59
CA LEU A 511 -13.97 -32.04 5.13
C LEU A 511 -14.28 -31.89 3.64
N SER A 512 -13.83 -32.84 2.82
CA SER A 512 -14.13 -32.87 1.38
C SER A 512 -15.63 -33.07 1.14
N LEU A 513 -16.19 -34.15 1.68
CA LEU A 513 -17.59 -34.52 1.46
C LEU A 513 -18.55 -33.44 1.96
N PHE A 514 -18.29 -32.91 3.16
CA PHE A 514 -19.09 -31.82 3.72
C PHE A 514 -19.05 -30.58 2.83
N SER A 515 -17.86 -30.16 2.39
CA SER A 515 -17.72 -28.93 1.60
C SER A 515 -18.36 -29.03 0.22
N ILE A 516 -18.23 -30.18 -0.46
CA ILE A 516 -18.86 -30.37 -1.77
C ILE A 516 -20.38 -30.46 -1.67
N LEU A 517 -20.92 -31.06 -0.61
CA LEU A 517 -22.36 -31.10 -0.35
C LEU A 517 -22.93 -29.72 -0.06
N ILE A 518 -22.23 -28.88 0.71
CA ILE A 518 -22.64 -27.49 0.96
C ILE A 518 -22.59 -26.68 -0.34
N PHE A 519 -21.50 -26.74 -1.10
CA PHE A 519 -21.40 -26.08 -2.40
C PHE A 519 -22.57 -26.47 -3.32
N TYR A 520 -22.82 -27.78 -3.45
CA TYR A 520 -23.93 -28.29 -4.25
C TYR A 520 -25.29 -27.76 -3.75
N THR A 521 -25.52 -27.81 -2.45
CA THR A 521 -26.78 -27.35 -1.84
C THR A 521 -26.97 -25.84 -2.04
N LEU A 522 -25.92 -25.03 -1.96
CA LEU A 522 -26.01 -23.59 -2.17
C LEU A 522 -26.37 -23.25 -3.61
N ILE A 523 -25.65 -23.84 -4.58
CA ILE A 523 -25.79 -23.51 -6.01
C ILE A 523 -27.05 -24.12 -6.63
N TRP A 524 -27.40 -25.37 -6.31
CA TRP A 524 -28.51 -26.08 -6.96
C TRP A 524 -29.84 -25.93 -6.22
N VAL A 525 -29.84 -25.63 -4.92
CA VAL A 525 -31.06 -25.68 -4.10
C VAL A 525 -31.34 -24.33 -3.43
N THR A 526 -30.40 -23.83 -2.64
CA THR A 526 -30.65 -22.73 -1.69
C THR A 526 -30.77 -21.38 -2.38
N ILE A 527 -29.80 -21.02 -3.23
CA ILE A 527 -29.85 -19.73 -3.94
C ILE A 527 -31.05 -19.71 -4.90
N PRO A 528 -31.32 -20.77 -5.70
CA PRO A 528 -32.49 -20.79 -6.57
C PRO A 528 -33.83 -20.72 -5.84
N SER A 529 -33.97 -21.41 -4.70
CA SER A 529 -35.23 -21.39 -3.93
C SER A 529 -35.52 -20.03 -3.30
N VAL A 530 -34.48 -19.31 -2.87
CA VAL A 530 -34.62 -17.97 -2.29
C VAL A 530 -34.82 -16.91 -3.36
N ARG A 531 -34.17 -17.05 -4.52
CA ARG A 531 -34.26 -16.11 -5.64
C ARG A 531 -35.54 -16.26 -6.47
N GLY A 532 -36.08 -17.48 -6.55
CA GLY A 532 -37.17 -17.84 -7.48
C GLY A 532 -36.71 -18.13 -8.91
N GLU A 533 -35.41 -18.00 -9.20
CA GLU A 533 -34.78 -18.25 -10.50
C GLU A 533 -33.40 -18.89 -10.30
N SER A 534 -32.77 -19.33 -11.39
CA SER A 534 -31.41 -19.85 -11.33
C SER A 534 -30.38 -18.78 -10.92
N HIS A 535 -29.20 -19.22 -10.48
CA HIS A 535 -28.15 -18.33 -10.01
C HIS A 535 -27.76 -17.32 -11.10
N PHE A 536 -27.77 -16.01 -10.78
CA PHE A 536 -27.57 -14.94 -11.76
C PHE A 536 -26.28 -15.10 -12.59
N ALA A 537 -25.19 -15.57 -11.97
CA ALA A 537 -23.89 -15.75 -12.63
C ALA A 537 -23.89 -16.80 -13.76
N LEU A 538 -24.93 -17.63 -13.91
CA LEU A 538 -25.03 -18.60 -15.01
C LEU A 538 -25.09 -17.89 -16.37
N SER A 539 -25.66 -16.68 -16.43
CA SER A 539 -25.67 -15.88 -17.66
C SER A 539 -24.26 -15.55 -18.18
N TYR A 540 -23.25 -15.57 -17.29
CA TYR A 540 -21.87 -15.32 -17.66
C TYR A 540 -21.21 -16.50 -18.40
N TYR A 541 -21.88 -17.65 -18.44
CA TYR A 541 -21.40 -18.88 -19.08
C TYR A 541 -22.40 -19.38 -20.11
N SER A 542 -23.26 -18.51 -20.65
CA SER A 542 -24.27 -18.86 -21.67
C SER A 542 -23.68 -19.59 -22.88
N GLY A 543 -22.40 -19.36 -23.18
CA GLY A 543 -21.68 -20.10 -24.21
C GLY A 543 -21.53 -21.61 -23.93
N PHE A 544 -21.64 -22.07 -22.68
CA PHE A 544 -21.49 -23.48 -22.27
C PHE A 544 -22.83 -24.18 -21.98
N GLY A 545 -23.93 -23.44 -21.83
CA GLY A 545 -25.26 -23.99 -21.58
C GLY A 545 -26.12 -23.07 -20.71
N GLU A 546 -27.36 -23.48 -20.47
CA GLU A 546 -28.37 -22.68 -19.76
C GLU A 546 -28.60 -23.12 -18.31
N SER A 547 -28.03 -24.27 -17.92
CA SER A 547 -28.12 -24.80 -16.55
C SER A 547 -26.72 -25.13 -15.99
N PRO A 548 -26.54 -25.13 -14.64
CA PRO A 548 -25.26 -25.47 -14.02
C PRO A 548 -24.71 -26.82 -14.51
N THR A 549 -25.58 -27.83 -14.63
CA THR A 549 -25.22 -29.17 -15.08
C THR A 549 -24.74 -29.19 -16.54
N GLN A 550 -25.41 -28.45 -17.42
CA GLN A 550 -24.99 -28.35 -18.83
C GLN A 550 -23.65 -27.61 -18.95
N ILE A 551 -23.48 -26.50 -18.23
CA ILE A 551 -22.23 -25.72 -18.23
C ILE A 551 -21.06 -26.60 -17.81
N VAL A 552 -21.17 -27.31 -16.68
CA VAL A 552 -20.13 -28.22 -16.19
C VAL A 552 -19.84 -29.33 -17.20
N LYS A 553 -20.89 -29.95 -17.77
CA LYS A 553 -20.71 -30.99 -18.81
C LYS A 553 -20.00 -30.43 -20.04
N SER A 554 -20.37 -29.26 -20.54
CA SER A 554 -19.74 -28.67 -21.73
C SER A 554 -18.28 -28.29 -21.47
N ILE A 555 -17.95 -27.73 -20.30
CA ILE A 555 -16.55 -27.42 -19.93
C ILE A 555 -15.67 -28.69 -19.97
N ILE A 556 -16.19 -29.82 -19.46
CA ILE A 556 -15.45 -31.09 -19.38
C ILE A 556 -15.40 -31.80 -20.74
N PHE A 557 -16.53 -31.90 -21.44
CA PHE A 557 -16.67 -32.69 -22.66
C PHE A 557 -16.41 -31.89 -23.95
N SER A 558 -16.08 -30.59 -23.87
CA SER A 558 -15.67 -29.76 -25.00
C SER A 558 -14.27 -29.14 -24.79
N PRO A 559 -13.21 -29.95 -24.63
CA PRO A 559 -11.88 -29.47 -24.22
C PRO A 559 -11.27 -28.46 -25.19
N PHE A 560 -11.46 -28.61 -26.51
CA PHE A 560 -10.95 -27.67 -27.49
C PHE A 560 -11.55 -26.26 -27.32
N LYS A 561 -12.86 -26.18 -27.06
CA LYS A 561 -13.57 -24.92 -26.80
C LYS A 561 -13.12 -24.29 -25.48
N THR A 562 -12.99 -25.10 -24.43
CA THR A 562 -12.52 -24.64 -23.12
C THR A 562 -11.10 -24.05 -23.23
N ILE A 563 -10.21 -24.75 -23.92
CA ILE A 563 -8.82 -24.31 -24.13
C ILE A 563 -8.78 -23.05 -25.00
N SER A 564 -9.55 -22.97 -26.08
CA SER A 564 -9.55 -21.79 -26.94
C SER A 564 -9.96 -20.52 -26.18
N ILE A 565 -10.99 -20.62 -25.32
CA ILE A 565 -11.44 -19.49 -24.47
C ILE A 565 -10.35 -19.08 -23.48
N ILE A 566 -9.64 -20.04 -22.85
CA ILE A 566 -8.55 -19.71 -21.91
C ILE A 566 -7.36 -19.05 -22.62
N LEU A 567 -7.11 -19.40 -23.89
CA LEU A 567 -6.04 -18.84 -24.70
C LEU A 567 -6.39 -17.51 -25.38
N ASP A 568 -7.59 -16.98 -25.15
CA ASP A 568 -7.95 -15.64 -25.63
C ASP A 568 -7.02 -14.59 -25.04
N LYS A 569 -6.71 -13.56 -25.85
CA LYS A 569 -5.74 -12.50 -25.53
C LYS A 569 -6.02 -11.84 -24.17
N GLU A 570 -7.28 -11.50 -23.88
CA GLU A 570 -7.68 -10.86 -22.61
C GLU A 570 -7.41 -11.79 -21.40
N LYS A 571 -7.57 -13.10 -21.57
CA LYS A 571 -7.34 -14.10 -20.51
C LYS A 571 -5.86 -14.36 -20.30
N LEU A 572 -5.07 -14.42 -21.38
CA LEU A 572 -3.62 -14.51 -21.29
C LEU A 572 -3.01 -13.28 -20.63
N GLU A 573 -3.54 -12.09 -20.90
CA GLU A 573 -3.13 -10.86 -20.23
C GLU A 573 -3.46 -10.91 -18.73
N TYR A 574 -4.66 -11.37 -18.37
CA TYR A 574 -5.05 -11.59 -16.97
C TYR A 574 -4.10 -12.58 -16.26
N LEU A 575 -3.78 -13.73 -16.88
CA LEU A 575 -2.83 -14.69 -16.32
C LEU A 575 -1.42 -14.09 -16.18
N TRP A 576 -0.98 -13.32 -17.17
CA TRP A 576 0.30 -12.58 -17.10
C TRP A 576 0.30 -11.61 -15.93
N GLN A 577 -0.78 -10.86 -15.71
CA GLN A 577 -0.92 -9.92 -14.58
C GLN A 577 -0.90 -10.63 -13.22
N LEU A 578 -1.40 -11.87 -13.14
CA LEU A 578 -1.35 -12.68 -11.92
C LEU A 578 0.05 -13.23 -11.62
N PHE A 579 0.78 -13.75 -12.61
CA PHE A 579 2.03 -14.48 -12.37
C PHE A 579 3.30 -13.63 -12.54
N SER A 580 3.28 -12.60 -13.39
CA SER A 580 4.44 -11.76 -13.65
C SER A 580 4.97 -11.00 -12.43
N PRO A 581 4.16 -10.56 -11.44
CA PRO A 581 4.70 -9.88 -10.26
C PRO A 581 5.60 -10.79 -9.42
N LEU A 582 5.46 -12.12 -9.50
CA LEU A 582 6.37 -13.07 -8.85
C LEU A 582 7.37 -13.69 -9.84
N GLY A 583 7.61 -13.03 -10.98
CA GLY A 583 8.54 -13.47 -12.01
C GLY A 583 8.23 -14.87 -12.53
N PHE A 584 6.96 -15.25 -12.58
CA PHE A 584 6.47 -16.59 -12.98
C PHE A 584 6.98 -17.74 -12.10
N VAL A 585 7.58 -17.49 -10.94
CA VAL A 585 8.17 -18.55 -10.12
C VAL A 585 7.13 -19.56 -9.62
N SER A 586 5.86 -19.17 -9.51
CA SER A 586 4.75 -20.05 -9.16
C SER A 586 4.66 -21.29 -10.07
N ILE A 587 5.02 -21.19 -11.35
CA ILE A 587 4.90 -22.35 -12.27
C ILE A 587 5.84 -23.51 -11.90
N PHE A 588 6.89 -23.26 -11.11
CA PHE A 588 7.83 -24.30 -10.66
C PHE A 588 7.31 -25.13 -9.47
N SER A 589 6.12 -24.81 -8.95
CA SER A 589 5.42 -25.69 -7.99
C SER A 589 3.90 -25.67 -8.24
N PRO A 590 3.45 -26.20 -9.39
CA PRO A 590 2.08 -26.07 -9.85
C PRO A 590 1.09 -26.87 -9.00
N ILE A 591 1.55 -27.83 -8.21
CA ILE A 591 0.70 -28.64 -7.32
C ILE A 591 -0.12 -27.79 -6.35
N TYR A 592 0.36 -26.60 -5.97
CA TYR A 592 -0.38 -25.69 -5.10
C TYR A 592 -1.35 -24.79 -5.89
N LEU A 593 -1.19 -24.66 -7.21
CA LEU A 593 -2.14 -23.93 -8.05
C LEU A 593 -3.45 -24.70 -8.24
N ILE A 594 -3.49 -25.99 -7.90
CA ILE A 594 -4.75 -26.77 -7.90
C ILE A 594 -5.82 -26.10 -7.02
N PHE A 595 -5.41 -25.50 -5.89
CA PHE A 595 -6.31 -24.81 -4.98
C PHE A 595 -6.86 -23.49 -5.55
N ALA A 596 -6.16 -22.87 -6.50
CA ALA A 596 -6.64 -21.71 -7.23
C ALA A 596 -7.49 -22.08 -8.45
N LEU A 597 -7.51 -23.36 -8.85
CA LEU A 597 -8.12 -23.80 -10.09
C LEU A 597 -9.63 -23.49 -10.18
N PRO A 598 -10.46 -23.67 -9.13
CA PRO A 598 -11.88 -23.35 -9.21
C PRO A 598 -12.13 -21.90 -9.64
N ASP A 599 -11.59 -20.94 -8.89
CA ASP A 599 -11.72 -19.50 -9.19
C ASP A 599 -11.01 -19.11 -10.48
N LEU A 600 -9.87 -19.72 -10.81
CA LEU A 600 -9.19 -19.45 -12.07
C LEU A 600 -10.06 -19.83 -13.26
N LEU A 601 -10.74 -20.99 -13.22
CA LEU A 601 -11.66 -21.44 -14.26
C LEU A 601 -12.93 -20.59 -14.31
N ILE A 602 -13.52 -20.27 -13.14
CA ILE A 602 -14.66 -19.35 -13.04
C ILE A 602 -14.32 -18.03 -13.75
N ASN A 603 -13.15 -17.46 -13.48
CA ASN A 603 -12.75 -16.17 -14.03
C ASN A 603 -12.41 -16.23 -15.53
N THR A 604 -11.62 -17.23 -15.95
CA THR A 604 -11.15 -17.31 -17.34
C THR A 604 -12.24 -17.77 -18.30
N LEU A 605 -13.16 -18.64 -17.88
CA LEU A 605 -14.24 -19.15 -18.74
C LEU A 605 -15.46 -18.22 -18.84
N SER A 606 -15.50 -17.16 -18.03
CA SER A 606 -16.60 -16.19 -18.04
C SER A 606 -16.56 -15.27 -19.26
N ASN A 607 -17.72 -14.97 -19.84
CA ASN A 607 -17.88 -13.92 -20.86
C ASN A 607 -17.90 -12.50 -20.26
N ASN A 608 -18.00 -12.36 -18.93
CA ASN A 608 -18.01 -11.08 -18.24
C ASN A 608 -16.56 -10.60 -18.02
N LYS A 609 -16.21 -9.48 -18.64
CA LYS A 609 -14.88 -8.84 -18.59
C LYS A 609 -14.37 -8.56 -17.17
N GLN A 610 -15.26 -8.25 -16.23
CA GLN A 610 -14.87 -7.91 -14.86
C GLN A 610 -14.22 -9.09 -14.13
N LEU A 611 -14.64 -10.33 -14.41
CA LEU A 611 -14.14 -11.52 -13.72
C LEU A 611 -12.66 -11.82 -14.00
N HIS A 612 -12.14 -11.34 -15.13
CA HIS A 612 -10.75 -11.54 -15.55
C HIS A 612 -10.00 -10.20 -15.70
N GLN A 613 -10.33 -9.25 -14.83
CA GLN A 613 -9.54 -8.03 -14.62
C GLN A 613 -9.02 -8.02 -13.18
N ILE A 614 -7.75 -7.66 -12.98
CA ILE A 614 -7.15 -7.57 -11.64
C ILE A 614 -7.68 -6.39 -10.80
N TYR A 615 -8.50 -5.52 -11.40
CA TYR A 615 -9.07 -4.34 -10.77
C TYR A 615 -10.13 -4.68 -9.72
N TYR A 616 -10.78 -5.84 -9.84
CA TYR A 616 -11.87 -6.29 -8.98
C TYR A 616 -11.43 -7.39 -8.00
N GLN A 617 -12.34 -7.75 -7.09
CA GLN A 617 -12.16 -8.73 -6.03
C GLN A 617 -11.94 -10.18 -6.49
N TYR A 618 -12.16 -10.52 -7.77
CA TYR A 618 -12.15 -11.90 -8.27
C TYR A 618 -10.80 -12.62 -8.19
N THR A 619 -9.70 -11.89 -7.95
CA THR A 619 -8.36 -12.48 -7.75
C THR A 619 -8.10 -12.99 -6.32
N SER A 620 -9.03 -12.73 -5.39
CA SER A 620 -8.83 -12.93 -3.94
C SER A 620 -8.56 -14.39 -3.56
N ALA A 621 -9.33 -15.33 -4.10
CA ALA A 621 -9.11 -16.76 -3.82
C ALA A 621 -7.89 -17.35 -4.54
N ILE A 622 -7.43 -16.71 -5.63
CA ILE A 622 -6.29 -17.16 -6.45
C ILE A 622 -4.95 -16.74 -5.82
N THR A 623 -4.86 -15.48 -5.40
CA THR A 623 -3.67 -14.84 -4.82
C THR A 623 -2.93 -15.68 -3.77
N PRO A 624 -3.57 -16.25 -2.72
CA PRO A 624 -2.85 -17.00 -1.69
C PRO A 624 -2.06 -18.18 -2.26
N PHE A 625 -2.60 -18.87 -3.26
CA PHE A 625 -1.97 -20.04 -3.85
C PHE A 625 -0.92 -19.69 -4.88
N VAL A 626 -1.04 -18.55 -5.57
CA VAL A 626 0.05 -17.98 -6.39
C VAL A 626 1.29 -17.72 -5.52
N PHE A 627 1.11 -17.17 -4.32
CA PHE A 627 2.19 -16.94 -3.35
C PHE A 627 2.75 -18.23 -2.73
N ILE A 628 1.90 -19.14 -2.27
CA ILE A 628 2.33 -20.45 -1.75
C ILE A 628 3.13 -21.19 -2.82
N SER A 629 2.62 -21.23 -4.04
CA SER A 629 3.26 -21.87 -5.18
C SER A 629 4.61 -21.23 -5.52
N ALA A 630 4.73 -19.90 -5.48
CA ALA A 630 6.02 -19.21 -5.67
C ALA A 630 7.04 -19.53 -4.57
N ILE A 631 6.62 -19.59 -3.30
CA ILE A 631 7.50 -19.96 -2.17
C ILE A 631 8.07 -21.37 -2.37
N TYR A 632 7.22 -22.34 -2.73
CA TYR A 632 7.67 -23.69 -3.04
C TYR A 632 8.45 -23.76 -4.36
N GLY A 633 8.14 -22.91 -5.33
CA GLY A 633 8.90 -22.75 -6.58
C GLY A 633 10.35 -22.34 -6.32
N ILE A 634 10.59 -21.34 -5.46
CA ILE A 634 11.96 -21.01 -5.02
C ILE A 634 12.62 -22.18 -4.29
N SER A 635 11.88 -22.90 -3.43
CA SER A 635 12.43 -24.08 -2.77
C SER A 635 12.85 -25.17 -3.77
N PHE A 636 12.09 -25.36 -4.84
CA PHE A 636 12.40 -26.30 -5.91
C PHE A 636 13.61 -25.82 -6.72
N LEU A 637 13.60 -24.57 -7.19
CA LEU A 637 14.68 -23.98 -7.97
C LEU A 637 16.02 -24.00 -7.22
N ARG A 638 16.03 -23.68 -5.93
CA ARG A 638 17.22 -23.77 -5.08
C ARG A 638 17.79 -25.19 -5.00
N ARG A 639 16.93 -26.21 -4.98
CA ARG A 639 17.37 -27.61 -4.98
C ARG A 639 17.91 -28.03 -6.34
N ARG A 640 17.28 -27.60 -7.44
CA ARG A 640 17.66 -27.96 -8.81
C ARG A 640 18.91 -27.23 -9.29
N PHE A 641 19.05 -25.95 -8.92
CA PHE A 641 20.11 -25.04 -9.33
C PHE A 641 20.90 -24.55 -8.11
N SER A 642 21.51 -25.48 -7.37
CA SER A 642 22.21 -25.21 -6.11
C SER A 642 23.38 -24.23 -6.23
N LYS A 643 23.92 -24.03 -7.44
CA LYS A 643 24.98 -23.05 -7.73
C LYS A 643 24.47 -21.60 -7.75
N ILE A 644 23.17 -21.37 -7.93
CA ILE A 644 22.59 -20.03 -7.96
C ILE A 644 22.37 -19.56 -6.51
N PRO A 645 23.00 -18.45 -6.07
CA PRO A 645 22.83 -17.97 -4.71
C PRO A 645 21.40 -17.49 -4.47
N LEU A 646 20.92 -17.63 -3.22
CA LEU A 646 19.57 -17.19 -2.85
C LEU A 646 19.34 -15.68 -3.08
N ASP A 647 20.42 -14.89 -3.01
CA ASP A 647 20.39 -13.46 -3.31
C ASP A 647 20.01 -13.17 -4.77
N PHE A 648 20.30 -14.05 -5.73
CA PHE A 648 19.83 -13.88 -7.12
C PHE A 648 18.31 -13.91 -7.18
N TYR A 649 17.68 -14.93 -6.58
CA TYR A 649 16.23 -15.04 -6.54
C TYR A 649 15.59 -13.89 -5.77
N PHE A 650 16.24 -13.41 -4.70
CA PHE A 650 15.80 -12.23 -3.97
C PHE A 650 15.70 -11.01 -4.89
N TRP A 651 16.77 -10.70 -5.64
CA TRP A 651 16.79 -9.53 -6.52
C TRP A 651 15.89 -9.70 -7.74
N TYR A 652 15.81 -10.90 -8.32
CA TYR A 652 14.91 -11.20 -9.43
C TYR A 652 13.44 -10.99 -9.06
N LEU A 653 13.01 -11.53 -7.91
CA LEU A 653 11.65 -11.35 -7.42
C LEU A 653 11.38 -9.89 -7.08
N LEU A 654 12.31 -9.22 -6.38
CA LEU A 654 12.15 -7.80 -6.07
C LEU A 654 12.01 -6.95 -7.33
N PHE A 655 12.86 -7.18 -8.33
CA PHE A 655 12.83 -6.46 -9.60
C PHE A 655 11.51 -6.68 -10.35
N THR A 656 11.09 -7.94 -10.54
CA THR A 656 9.86 -8.26 -11.26
C THR A 656 8.60 -7.73 -10.55
N SER A 657 8.55 -7.80 -9.21
CA SER A 657 7.45 -7.23 -8.43
C SER A 657 7.40 -5.70 -8.51
N LEU A 658 8.55 -5.02 -8.40
CA LEU A 658 8.59 -3.55 -8.52
C LEU A 658 8.24 -3.09 -9.94
N LEU A 659 8.69 -3.81 -10.96
CA LEU A 659 8.33 -3.54 -12.35
C LEU A 659 6.82 -3.72 -12.56
N ALA A 660 6.23 -4.80 -12.04
CA ALA A 660 4.79 -5.00 -12.11
C ALA A 660 4.02 -3.92 -11.32
N ALA A 661 4.46 -3.57 -10.12
CA ALA A 661 3.85 -2.49 -9.34
C ALA A 661 3.89 -1.14 -10.08
N TYR A 662 4.96 -0.85 -10.81
CA TYR A 662 5.06 0.32 -11.66
C TYR A 662 4.12 0.24 -12.88
N LEU A 663 4.13 -0.87 -13.62
CA LEU A 663 3.40 -0.98 -14.89
C LEU A 663 1.88 -1.08 -14.70
N ILE A 664 1.43 -1.82 -13.70
CA ILE A 664 0.00 -2.18 -13.53
C ILE A 664 -0.57 -1.81 -12.15
N GLY A 665 0.24 -1.36 -11.18
CA GLY A 665 -0.24 -1.09 -9.81
C GLY A 665 -1.02 0.22 -9.63
N PRO A 666 -1.86 0.34 -8.59
CA PRO A 666 -2.63 1.56 -8.28
C PRO A 666 -1.88 2.62 -7.47
N LEU A 667 -0.71 2.31 -6.90
CA LEU A 667 -0.03 3.20 -5.96
C LEU A 667 0.53 4.48 -6.63
N PRO A 668 0.68 5.60 -5.88
CA PRO A 668 1.42 6.76 -6.33
C PRO A 668 2.81 6.37 -6.83
N GLY A 669 3.17 6.81 -8.03
CA GLY A 669 4.42 6.44 -8.70
C GLY A 669 4.32 5.27 -9.68
N SER A 670 3.17 4.61 -9.81
CA SER A 670 2.90 3.73 -10.95
C SER A 670 2.64 4.53 -12.23
N LYS A 671 2.62 3.85 -13.37
CA LYS A 671 2.34 4.43 -14.69
C LYS A 671 0.94 5.05 -14.76
N ASN A 672 -0.05 4.38 -14.15
CA ASN A 672 -1.46 4.82 -14.11
C ASN A 672 -1.99 4.74 -12.67
N PRO A 673 -1.61 5.68 -11.79
CA PRO A 673 -1.91 5.60 -10.37
C PRO A 673 -3.39 5.90 -10.09
N ASN A 674 -4.03 5.09 -9.24
CA ASN A 674 -5.37 5.35 -8.75
C ASN A 674 -5.30 6.30 -7.54
N THR A 675 -5.24 7.61 -7.83
CA THR A 675 -5.07 8.67 -6.83
C THR A 675 -6.25 9.65 -6.78
N ASN A 676 -7.28 9.43 -7.60
CA ASN A 676 -8.43 10.35 -7.73
C ASN A 676 -9.10 10.65 -6.39
N MET A 677 -9.14 9.68 -5.45
CA MET A 677 -9.69 9.89 -4.11
C MET A 677 -8.98 10.97 -3.29
N PHE A 678 -7.72 11.28 -3.60
CA PHE A 678 -6.98 12.34 -2.93
C PHE A 678 -7.05 13.67 -3.68
N ILE A 679 -7.07 13.65 -5.01
CA ILE A 679 -6.94 14.85 -5.86
C ILE A 679 -8.25 15.42 -6.38
N LYS A 680 -9.24 14.57 -6.66
CA LYS A 680 -10.53 14.98 -7.26
C LYS A 680 -11.59 14.99 -6.17
N GLN A 681 -11.36 15.82 -5.15
CA GLN A 681 -12.33 15.96 -4.07
C GLN A 681 -13.58 16.69 -4.58
N LEU A 682 -14.74 16.21 -4.16
CA LEU A 682 -16.01 16.83 -4.51
C LEU A 682 -16.15 18.13 -3.69
N SER A 683 -16.22 19.28 -4.38
CA SER A 683 -16.17 20.60 -3.74
C SER A 683 -17.33 20.87 -2.78
N ASN A 684 -18.50 20.29 -3.05
CA ASN A 684 -19.69 20.40 -2.22
C ASN A 684 -19.94 19.17 -1.34
N ARG A 685 -18.94 18.30 -1.11
CA ARG A 685 -19.11 17.06 -0.33
C ARG A 685 -19.67 17.29 1.08
N ASP A 686 -19.25 18.36 1.76
CA ASP A 686 -19.64 18.61 3.15
C ASP A 686 -21.10 19.06 3.20
N VAL A 687 -21.52 19.87 2.22
CA VAL A 687 -22.92 20.29 2.03
C VAL A 687 -23.82 19.08 1.75
N ILE A 688 -23.39 18.15 0.89
CA ILE A 688 -24.14 16.92 0.60
C ILE A 688 -24.23 16.05 1.85
N ASN A 689 -23.11 15.83 2.54
CA ASN A 689 -23.05 15.04 3.77
C ASN A 689 -23.95 15.61 4.88
N ASP A 690 -24.02 16.93 5.02
CA ASP A 690 -24.88 17.57 6.01
C ASP A 690 -26.36 17.48 5.64
N PHE A 691 -26.70 17.50 4.35
CA PHE A 691 -28.06 17.26 3.88
C PHE A 691 -28.51 15.82 4.17
N ILE A 692 -27.73 14.82 3.73
CA ILE A 692 -28.13 13.40 3.87
C ILE A 692 -28.25 12.96 5.34
N LYS A 693 -27.44 13.52 6.25
CA LYS A 693 -27.52 13.23 7.69
C LYS A 693 -28.82 13.70 8.33
N LYS A 694 -29.47 14.71 7.76
CA LYS A 694 -30.75 15.26 8.26
C LYS A 694 -31.95 14.40 7.85
N ILE A 695 -31.82 13.55 6.84
CA ILE A 695 -32.89 12.65 6.39
C ILE A 695 -33.06 11.54 7.44
N PRO A 696 -34.21 11.44 8.14
CA PRO A 696 -34.38 10.40 9.15
C PRO A 696 -34.29 9.00 8.54
N LYS A 697 -33.68 8.06 9.27
CA LYS A 697 -33.43 6.69 8.78
C LYS A 697 -34.71 5.87 8.54
N THR A 698 -35.86 6.30 9.06
CA THR A 698 -37.17 5.67 8.85
C THR A 698 -37.74 5.95 7.46
N TYR A 699 -37.30 7.00 6.79
CA TYR A 699 -37.75 7.33 5.43
C TYR A 699 -37.01 6.50 4.38
N SER A 700 -37.76 6.07 3.37
CA SER A 700 -37.25 5.39 2.19
C SER A 700 -36.58 6.38 1.23
N VAL A 701 -35.49 5.96 0.60
CA VAL A 701 -34.71 6.82 -0.30
C VAL A 701 -34.40 6.09 -1.60
N ALA A 702 -34.66 6.72 -2.73
CA ALA A 702 -34.08 6.36 -4.02
C ALA A 702 -32.87 7.25 -4.29
N ALA A 703 -31.69 6.67 -4.54
CA ALA A 703 -30.45 7.41 -4.75
C ALA A 703 -29.67 6.93 -5.96
N THR A 704 -28.87 7.81 -6.56
CA THR A 704 -27.84 7.40 -7.54
C THR A 704 -26.79 6.50 -6.89
N ASN A 705 -26.15 5.61 -7.66
CA ASN A 705 -25.25 4.58 -7.13
C ASN A 705 -24.12 5.16 -6.25
N ASN A 706 -23.52 6.27 -6.67
CA ASN A 706 -22.46 7.01 -5.96
C ASN A 706 -22.89 7.64 -4.63
N LEU A 707 -24.20 7.77 -4.33
CA LEU A 707 -24.72 8.21 -3.04
C LEU A 707 -25.12 7.06 -2.13
N GLY A 708 -25.51 5.91 -2.70
CA GLY A 708 -26.28 4.92 -1.95
C GLY A 708 -25.52 4.27 -0.79
N SER A 709 -24.20 4.18 -0.84
CA SER A 709 -23.39 3.69 0.29
C SER A 709 -23.43 4.60 1.52
N HIS A 710 -23.74 5.89 1.37
CA HIS A 710 -23.87 6.83 2.49
C HIS A 710 -25.25 6.77 3.14
N LEU A 711 -26.21 6.15 2.44
CA LEU A 711 -27.62 6.11 2.81
C LEU A 711 -28.08 4.68 3.16
N SER A 712 -27.20 3.68 3.07
CA SER A 712 -27.53 2.25 3.19
C SER A 712 -28.00 1.79 4.57
N GLN A 713 -27.73 2.56 5.63
CA GLN A 713 -28.20 2.26 6.99
C GLN A 713 -29.66 2.68 7.19
N ARG A 714 -30.54 2.10 6.37
CA ARG A 714 -32.01 2.21 6.44
C ARG A 714 -32.64 0.94 5.87
N GLU A 715 -33.90 0.72 6.21
CA GLU A 715 -34.60 -0.50 5.79
C GLU A 715 -34.87 -0.53 4.27
N LYS A 716 -35.25 0.62 3.69
CA LYS A 716 -35.58 0.76 2.26
C LYS A 716 -34.68 1.79 1.58
N ILE A 717 -33.77 1.30 0.74
CA ILE A 717 -32.94 2.13 -0.14
C ILE A 717 -32.88 1.55 -1.55
N TYR A 718 -33.32 2.35 -2.52
CA TYR A 718 -33.41 1.98 -3.92
C TYR A 718 -32.32 2.64 -4.75
N THR A 719 -31.97 2.00 -5.87
CA THR A 719 -31.02 2.54 -6.85
C THR A 719 -31.80 3.16 -8.00
N ILE A 720 -31.59 4.44 -8.27
CA ILE A 720 -32.22 5.13 -9.40
C ILE A 720 -31.89 4.39 -10.72
N PRO A 721 -32.90 4.10 -11.56
CA PRO A 721 -34.25 4.70 -11.60
C PRO A 721 -35.29 3.97 -10.74
N VAL A 722 -34.94 2.81 -10.21
CA VAL A 722 -35.84 1.95 -9.44
C VAL A 722 -36.22 2.65 -8.13
N GLY A 723 -37.49 2.53 -7.74
CA GLY A 723 -38.01 3.08 -6.50
C GLY A 723 -38.22 4.59 -6.48
N THR A 724 -37.94 5.33 -7.56
CA THR A 724 -38.17 6.78 -7.64
C THR A 724 -39.62 7.19 -7.35
N GLN A 725 -40.59 6.37 -7.77
CA GLN A 725 -42.01 6.60 -7.54
C GLN A 725 -42.48 6.14 -6.16
N SER A 726 -41.73 5.28 -5.48
CA SER A 726 -42.11 4.66 -4.21
C SER A 726 -41.43 5.30 -3.01
N ALA A 727 -40.23 5.86 -3.21
CA ALA A 727 -39.44 6.48 -2.16
C ALA A 727 -40.06 7.77 -1.63
N ASP A 728 -39.82 8.04 -0.35
CA ASP A 728 -40.16 9.32 0.26
C ASP A 728 -39.22 10.44 -0.23
N PHE A 729 -37.93 10.12 -0.42
CA PHE A 729 -36.94 11.05 -0.98
C PHE A 729 -36.25 10.46 -2.21
N VAL A 730 -35.98 11.32 -3.20
CA VAL A 730 -35.19 10.99 -4.38
C VAL A 730 -33.98 11.89 -4.47
N LEU A 731 -32.78 11.32 -4.45
CA LEU A 731 -31.51 12.03 -4.39
C LEU A 731 -30.62 11.69 -5.59
N PHE A 732 -30.17 12.72 -6.29
CA PHE A 732 -29.25 12.59 -7.42
C PHE A 732 -27.91 13.23 -7.10
N LEU A 733 -26.82 12.53 -7.45
CA LEU A 733 -25.49 13.12 -7.60
C LEU A 733 -25.00 12.90 -9.03
N LEU A 734 -25.21 13.90 -9.88
CA LEU A 734 -25.13 13.84 -11.33
C LEU A 734 -23.71 14.11 -11.87
N ASN A 735 -22.72 13.40 -11.33
CA ASN A 735 -21.30 13.56 -11.68
C ASN A 735 -20.58 12.26 -12.07
N ASP A 736 -21.27 11.12 -12.04
CA ASP A 736 -20.68 9.82 -12.39
C ASP A 736 -20.78 9.54 -13.89
N SER A 737 -19.65 9.55 -14.58
CA SER A 737 -19.58 9.25 -16.02
C SER A 737 -19.87 7.79 -16.36
N PHE A 738 -19.77 6.89 -15.38
CA PHE A 738 -20.03 5.46 -15.52
C PHE A 738 -21.40 5.05 -14.96
N ALA A 739 -22.22 6.05 -14.63
CA ALA A 739 -23.57 5.86 -14.13
C ALA A 739 -24.41 4.92 -15.01
N GLN A 740 -25.17 4.05 -14.35
CA GLN A 740 -26.20 3.20 -14.98
C GLN A 740 -27.52 3.45 -14.25
N PRO A 741 -28.59 3.93 -14.94
CA PRO A 741 -28.65 4.37 -16.32
C PRO A 741 -27.72 5.56 -16.56
N SER A 742 -27.42 5.86 -17.82
CA SER A 742 -26.40 6.84 -18.20
C SER A 742 -26.57 8.20 -17.51
N LEU A 743 -25.47 8.92 -17.32
CA LEU A 743 -25.50 10.25 -16.70
C LEU A 743 -26.50 11.20 -17.37
N SER A 744 -26.59 11.16 -18.70
CA SER A 744 -27.56 11.97 -19.44
C SER A 744 -29.00 11.60 -19.11
N ALA A 745 -29.30 10.30 -19.01
CA ALA A 745 -30.62 9.82 -18.62
C ALA A 745 -30.95 10.24 -17.18
N GLN A 746 -30.00 10.14 -16.25
CA GLN A 746 -30.22 10.60 -14.87
C GLN A 746 -30.45 12.12 -14.79
N LYS A 747 -29.73 12.91 -15.58
CA LYS A 747 -29.97 14.37 -15.69
C LYS A 747 -31.35 14.69 -16.24
N GLU A 748 -31.80 13.97 -17.25
CA GLU A 748 -33.14 14.10 -17.82
C GLU A 748 -34.22 13.71 -16.79
N MET A 749 -34.04 12.61 -16.08
CA MET A 749 -34.94 12.19 -15.00
C MET A 749 -35.07 13.26 -13.91
N ALA A 750 -33.94 13.82 -13.45
CA ALA A 750 -33.95 14.88 -12.45
C ALA A 750 -34.68 16.13 -12.97
N LYS A 751 -34.48 16.51 -14.24
CA LYS A 751 -35.19 17.63 -14.87
C LYS A 751 -36.69 17.39 -14.99
N ASN A 752 -37.10 16.18 -15.37
CA ASN A 752 -38.51 15.81 -15.45
C ASN A 752 -39.17 15.84 -14.06
N MET A 753 -38.44 15.44 -13.02
CA MET A 753 -38.90 15.50 -11.63
C MET A 753 -39.03 16.94 -11.10
N GLU A 754 -38.24 17.90 -11.58
CA GLU A 754 -38.43 19.33 -11.24
C GLU A 754 -39.78 19.89 -11.72
N ASN A 755 -40.36 19.31 -12.78
CA ASN A 755 -41.64 19.73 -13.36
C ASN A 755 -42.82 18.86 -12.90
N ASP A 756 -42.58 17.76 -12.19
CA ASP A 756 -43.61 16.82 -11.76
C ASP A 756 -44.23 17.29 -10.43
N LEU A 757 -45.55 17.55 -10.44
CA LEU A 757 -46.29 18.06 -9.29
C LEU A 757 -46.25 17.14 -8.07
N ARG A 758 -45.92 15.85 -8.24
CA ARG A 758 -45.80 14.87 -7.16
C ARG A 758 -44.55 15.05 -6.31
N TYR A 759 -43.57 15.83 -6.76
CA TYR A 759 -42.31 16.03 -6.05
C TYR A 759 -42.11 17.50 -5.68
N ILE A 760 -41.46 17.73 -4.54
CA ILE A 760 -40.99 19.04 -4.09
C ILE A 760 -39.47 19.01 -4.15
N LYS A 761 -38.87 19.93 -4.91
CA LYS A 761 -37.43 20.13 -4.87
C LYS A 761 -37.03 20.78 -3.56
N LEU A 762 -36.32 20.04 -2.72
CA LEU A 762 -35.87 20.53 -1.41
C LEU A 762 -34.53 21.25 -1.50
N PHE A 763 -33.64 20.76 -2.35
CA PHE A 763 -32.26 21.23 -2.37
C PHE A 763 -31.61 21.03 -3.73
N LYS A 764 -30.76 21.99 -4.13
CA LYS A 764 -29.93 21.90 -5.33
C LYS A 764 -28.61 22.63 -5.09
N ASN A 765 -27.50 21.93 -5.27
CA ASN A 765 -26.17 22.50 -5.18
C ASN A 765 -25.23 21.77 -6.15
N GLY A 766 -24.78 22.46 -7.20
CA GLY A 766 -24.00 21.83 -8.28
C GLY A 766 -24.74 20.64 -8.90
N ASP A 767 -24.07 19.50 -8.99
CA ASP A 767 -24.62 18.24 -9.53
C ASP A 767 -25.50 17.48 -8.51
N PHE A 768 -25.63 17.96 -7.27
CA PHE A 768 -26.49 17.34 -6.26
C PHE A 768 -27.89 17.96 -6.28
N VAL A 769 -28.92 17.11 -6.40
CA VAL A 769 -30.32 17.51 -6.39
C VAL A 769 -31.13 16.56 -5.50
N ALA A 770 -31.99 17.12 -4.65
CA ALA A 770 -32.83 16.35 -3.74
C ALA A 770 -34.31 16.72 -3.88
N PHE A 771 -35.15 15.70 -3.91
CA PHE A 771 -36.60 15.81 -3.99
C PHE A 771 -37.25 15.06 -2.82
N GLU A 772 -38.37 15.59 -2.35
CA GLU A 772 -39.30 14.90 -1.45
C GLU A 772 -40.61 14.64 -2.20
N LYS A 773 -41.16 13.44 -2.03
CA LYS A 773 -42.45 13.08 -2.61
C LYS A 773 -43.57 13.69 -1.75
N LYS A 774 -44.52 14.39 -2.40
CA LYS A 774 -45.73 14.88 -1.72
C LYS A 774 -46.56 13.70 -1.23
N ARG A 775 -46.97 13.76 0.03
CA ARG A 775 -47.87 12.78 0.64
C ARG A 775 -49.31 13.01 0.22
#